data_AF-I3I9U5-F1
#
_entry.id   AF-I3I9U5-F1
#
_cell.length_a   1.000
_cell.length_b   1.000
_cell.length_c   1.000
_cell.angle_alpha   90.00
_cell.angle_beta   90.00
_cell.angle_gamma   90.00
#
_symmetry.space_group_name_H-M   'P 1'
#
loop_
_entity.id
_entity.type
_entity.pdbx_description
1 polymer ?
#
loop_
_entity_poly.entity_id
_entity_poly.type
_entity_poly.pdbx_seq_one_letter_code
_entity_poly.pdbx_strand_id
1 'polypeptide(L)'
;MTEPIGSYQSELTTAFQSPEVIAQLSNISALLNNPLTQRLSNGPDYVVKTQLFVNKQPIDITIKVFKRQNWLKDWHDWRKGSKAKRSYDAARFLQSNGINTPAPIAWLERWDGKRLLESYYVCLFEPGISFRDALSDIYYNQRNNAPLMDLLHVVAPAIRAMHDAGFMHGDMGNQNILLPRSECDAWLQPQFIDLNRAKYSNTPLTLQQRAFDLARIALPGAYLKIFKTIYNNHQDFPADFDKLEQKARDRFWNHRRSGKWRHPIRHWKSKKLPKSKPIYPPVQDIWLWDEKSAQPMIVPGRKEKHAYRNWRYMLSMMWQGLCAAPSIYKRYQKLLAQSYNVPVDMKGRIGIALHPHPDYIETELALLEQMGNPPVLLRFCHHETTIEWNRTIALVKQLHGKGVEVMLAVLQDRQALLQPDSWKAFLTLIVESVGDKVAHIEITHASNRVKWGIWSSDEYQQLMEPALELQQRFPHIHLVGPACIDFEYLPVIAALGTHPKGQPLAALSHLLYVDRRGAPESTQGHKFSTLEKSALLKALAQWSDRCADKIIVSEVNWPVKHTGIWSPIGCPYETPKWRREQPGENDDDYANYMLRYYLITLCSGHVEQVFWWRLSAHGYGLVDDRDNFTPRPAFHALVQLLKLIGNATFTRKLTTPNNIYALEFDADDKKIVVAWTSDNTTTKIPSSIDYEKILDRNGKPLTTATISAAPIYLCKNLKHP
;
A
#
# COMPACT_ATOMS: atom_id res chain seq x y z
N MET A 1 6.33 52.24 8.86
CA MET A 1 7.58 53.03 8.82
C MET A 1 8.54 52.37 9.78
N THR A 2 9.85 52.38 9.51
CA THR A 2 10.84 51.88 10.47
C THR A 2 10.95 52.87 11.62
N GLU A 3 10.52 52.46 12.80
CA GLU A 3 10.57 53.30 14.01
C GLU A 3 11.46 52.64 15.05
N PRO A 4 12.30 53.42 15.76
CA PRO A 4 13.14 52.86 16.81
C PRO A 4 12.28 52.47 18.01
N ILE A 5 12.50 51.28 18.56
CA ILE A 5 11.91 50.83 19.82
C ILE A 5 13.06 50.62 20.81
N GLY A 6 13.19 51.55 21.76
CA GLY A 6 14.35 51.59 22.66
C GLY A 6 15.66 51.68 21.86
N SER A 7 16.58 50.71 22.07
CA SER A 7 17.85 50.63 21.35
C SER A 7 17.79 49.89 19.99
N TYR A 8 16.60 49.47 19.55
CA TYR A 8 16.42 48.63 18.37
C TYR A 8 15.87 49.43 17.19
N GLN A 9 16.43 49.20 16.01
CA GLN A 9 15.73 49.47 14.75
C GLN A 9 14.65 48.40 14.57
N SER A 10 13.44 48.81 14.19
CA SER A 10 12.30 47.90 14.17
C SER A 10 11.22 48.29 13.16
N GLU A 11 10.33 47.34 12.90
CA GLU A 11 9.03 47.60 12.28
C GLU A 11 7.99 46.67 12.92
N LEU A 12 6.83 47.23 13.26
CA LEU A 12 5.70 46.52 13.85
C LEU A 12 4.54 46.45 12.86
N THR A 13 3.82 45.33 12.88
CA THR A 13 2.56 45.18 12.14
C THR A 13 1.49 46.03 12.82
N THR A 14 0.68 46.74 12.03
CA THR A 14 -0.28 47.75 12.52
C THR A 14 -1.20 47.24 13.62
N ALA A 15 -1.65 45.98 13.56
CA ALA A 15 -2.49 45.36 14.58
C ALA A 15 -1.84 45.28 15.98
N PHE A 16 -0.51 45.36 16.07
CA PHE A 16 0.26 45.27 17.31
C PHE A 16 0.95 46.58 17.70
N GLN A 17 0.65 47.69 17.00
CA GLN A 17 1.21 49.01 17.32
C GLN A 17 0.48 49.64 18.52
N SER A 18 0.76 49.14 19.71
CA SER A 18 0.28 49.72 20.98
C SER A 18 1.45 50.12 21.89
N PRO A 19 1.30 51.15 22.74
CA PRO A 19 2.34 51.53 23.70
C PRO A 19 2.76 50.38 24.63
N GLU A 20 1.82 49.51 25.01
CA GLU A 20 2.06 48.33 25.86
C GLU A 20 2.99 47.32 25.15
N VAL A 21 2.76 47.04 23.87
CA VAL A 21 3.61 46.14 23.08
C VAL A 21 4.98 46.76 22.84
N ILE A 22 5.04 48.04 22.49
CA ILE A 22 6.30 48.76 22.25
C ILE A 22 7.18 48.75 23.51
N ALA A 23 6.59 49.01 24.68
CA ALA A 23 7.31 48.97 25.95
C ALA A 23 7.91 47.58 26.24
N GLN A 24 7.13 46.51 26.04
CA GLN A 24 7.62 45.14 26.24
C GLN A 24 8.73 44.75 25.24
N LEU A 25 8.57 45.09 23.95
CA LEU A 25 9.56 44.78 22.92
C LEU A 25 10.85 45.61 23.08
N SER A 26 10.78 46.81 23.66
CA SER A 26 11.97 47.61 23.99
C SER A 26 12.88 46.92 25.02
N ASN A 27 12.32 46.03 25.83
CA ASN A 27 13.05 45.18 26.77
C ASN A 27 12.90 43.70 26.40
N ILE A 28 13.19 43.36 25.14
CA ILE A 28 13.10 41.96 24.66
C ILE A 28 13.98 40.99 25.47
N SER A 29 15.07 41.47 26.09
CA SER A 29 15.88 40.62 26.96
C SER A 29 15.10 40.14 28.19
N ALA A 30 14.19 40.95 28.76
CA ALA A 30 13.33 40.51 29.84
C ALA A 30 12.35 39.42 29.39
N LEU A 31 11.82 39.51 28.15
CA LEU A 31 10.98 38.45 27.58
C LEU A 31 11.76 37.14 27.40
N LEU A 32 13.00 37.22 26.88
CA LEU A 32 13.85 36.03 26.70
C LEU A 32 14.24 35.36 28.02
N ASN A 33 14.37 36.14 29.10
CA ASN A 33 14.72 35.66 30.43
C ASN A 33 13.51 35.36 31.33
N ASN A 34 12.29 35.54 30.83
CA ASN A 34 11.07 35.26 31.58
C ASN A 34 11.02 33.76 31.96
N PRO A 35 10.69 33.39 33.22
CA PRO A 35 10.56 32.00 33.64
C PRO A 35 9.59 31.14 32.81
N LEU A 36 8.59 31.77 32.18
CA LEU A 36 7.61 31.11 31.30
C LEU A 36 8.16 30.87 29.88
N THR A 37 9.34 31.37 29.55
CA THR A 37 9.93 31.24 28.22
C THR A 37 10.46 29.83 27.98
N GLN A 38 9.91 29.17 26.97
CA GLN A 38 10.28 27.82 26.58
C GLN A 38 11.11 27.83 25.29
N ARG A 39 12.24 27.11 25.28
CA ARG A 39 13.04 26.94 24.06
C ARG A 39 12.45 25.84 23.17
N LEU A 40 12.12 26.19 21.92
CA LEU A 40 11.51 25.28 20.94
C LEU A 40 12.52 24.64 19.97
N SER A 41 13.70 25.24 19.79
CA SER A 41 14.72 24.67 18.90
C SER A 41 16.15 24.78 19.43
N ASN A 42 16.95 23.80 19.03
CA ASN A 42 18.36 23.69 19.38
C ASN A 42 19.24 24.20 18.24
N GLY A 43 20.23 25.02 18.58
CA GLY A 43 21.17 25.55 17.60
C GLY A 43 21.65 26.96 17.92
N PRO A 44 22.58 27.47 17.11
CA PRO A 44 23.09 28.83 17.26
C PRO A 44 22.04 29.88 16.85
N ASP A 45 21.29 29.65 15.78
CA ASP A 45 20.00 30.33 15.56
C ASP A 45 18.95 29.46 16.27
N TYR A 46 18.09 30.04 17.11
CA TYR A 46 17.12 29.28 17.90
C TYR A 46 15.79 30.02 18.04
N VAL A 47 14.78 29.31 18.51
CA VAL A 47 13.39 29.77 18.61
C VAL A 47 12.92 29.55 20.04
N VAL A 48 12.25 30.55 20.62
CA VAL A 48 11.62 30.46 21.94
C VAL A 48 10.13 30.82 21.86
N LYS A 49 9.33 30.21 22.71
CA LYS A 49 7.94 30.57 23.00
C LYS A 49 7.91 31.39 24.28
N THR A 50 7.18 32.50 24.28
CA THR A 50 6.96 33.34 25.47
C THR A 50 5.62 34.05 25.36
N GLN A 51 5.27 34.87 26.35
CA GLN A 51 4.02 35.65 26.37
C GLN A 51 4.29 37.13 26.15
N LEU A 52 3.43 37.74 25.35
CA LEU A 52 3.37 39.18 25.14
C LEU A 52 1.98 39.67 25.57
N PHE A 53 1.89 40.77 26.31
CA PHE A 53 0.59 41.35 26.68
C PHE A 53 0.12 42.33 25.60
N VAL A 54 -1.09 42.12 25.10
CA VAL A 54 -1.77 43.02 24.16
C VAL A 54 -3.13 43.37 24.74
N ASN A 55 -3.38 44.65 25.01
CA ASN A 55 -4.59 45.12 25.68
C ASN A 55 -4.81 44.42 27.03
N LYS A 56 -3.73 44.26 27.82
CA LYS A 56 -3.71 43.51 29.09
C LYS A 56 -4.05 42.02 29.01
N GLN A 57 -4.19 41.45 27.81
CA GLN A 57 -4.41 40.02 27.60
C GLN A 57 -3.11 39.34 27.16
N PRO A 58 -2.71 38.23 27.78
CA PRO A 58 -1.53 37.49 27.35
C PRO A 58 -1.81 36.78 26.03
N ILE A 59 -0.90 36.93 25.07
CA ILE A 59 -0.87 36.15 23.85
C ILE A 59 0.46 35.40 23.76
N ASP A 60 0.39 34.15 23.30
CA ASP A 60 1.60 33.35 23.07
C ASP A 60 2.29 33.81 21.78
N ILE A 61 3.58 34.11 21.89
CA ILE A 61 4.43 34.56 20.78
C ILE A 61 5.65 33.67 20.63
N THR A 62 6.19 33.68 19.42
CA THR A 62 7.44 33.03 19.06
C THR A 62 8.49 34.07 18.73
N ILE A 63 9.67 33.96 19.35
CA ILE A 63 10.83 34.80 19.05
C ILE A 63 11.92 33.92 18.44
N LYS A 64 12.26 34.20 17.17
CA LYS A 64 13.42 33.62 16.51
C LYS A 64 14.63 34.51 16.73
N VAL A 65 15.60 33.99 17.48
CA VAL A 65 16.86 34.64 17.81
C VAL A 65 17.93 34.20 16.81
N PHE A 66 18.49 35.16 16.07
CA PHE A 66 19.58 34.89 15.14
C PHE A 66 20.93 35.16 15.81
N LYS A 67 21.87 34.21 15.71
CA LYS A 67 23.22 34.44 16.24
C LYS A 67 23.93 35.56 15.48
N ARG A 68 24.83 36.22 16.21
CA ARG A 68 25.79 37.17 15.64
C ARG A 68 26.58 36.52 14.49
N GLN A 69 26.65 37.20 13.36
CA GLN A 69 27.35 36.72 12.17
C GLN A 69 28.77 37.29 12.10
N ASN A 70 29.51 36.97 11.03
CA ASN A 70 30.82 37.57 10.77
C ASN A 70 30.68 38.89 9.99
N TRP A 71 31.77 39.67 9.93
CA TRP A 71 31.76 41.02 9.34
C TRP A 71 31.30 41.06 7.87
N LEU A 72 31.67 40.05 7.07
CA LEU A 72 31.23 39.93 5.67
C LEU A 72 29.71 39.75 5.55
N LYS A 73 29.14 38.95 6.45
CA LYS A 73 27.69 38.73 6.51
C LYS A 73 26.95 39.97 7.00
N ASP A 74 27.48 40.66 8.01
CA ASP A 74 26.90 41.91 8.47
C ASP A 74 26.89 42.97 7.36
N TRP A 75 27.95 43.08 6.56
CA TRP A 75 27.97 43.97 5.40
C TRP A 75 26.89 43.62 4.36
N HIS A 76 26.68 42.33 4.11
CA HIS A 76 25.62 41.86 3.23
C HIS A 76 24.22 42.18 3.80
N ASP A 77 24.00 41.89 5.08
CA ASP A 77 22.73 42.13 5.78
C ASP A 77 22.44 43.64 5.89
N TRP A 78 23.47 44.49 6.05
CA TRP A 78 23.32 45.95 6.01
C TRP A 78 22.81 46.45 4.65
N ARG A 79 23.21 45.81 3.54
CA ARG A 79 22.76 46.19 2.18
C ARG A 79 21.44 45.54 1.77
N LYS A 80 21.15 44.33 2.25
CA LYS A 80 20.03 43.48 1.77
C LYS A 80 18.95 43.20 2.81
N GLY A 81 19.10 43.75 4.01
CA GLY A 81 18.25 43.47 5.17
C GLY A 81 18.72 42.22 5.93
N SER A 82 18.65 42.27 7.26
CA SER A 82 19.04 41.13 8.09
C SER A 82 18.10 39.94 7.93
N LYS A 83 18.46 38.80 8.53
CA LYS A 83 17.58 37.63 8.57
C LYS A 83 16.23 37.91 9.23
N ALA A 84 16.18 38.73 10.27
CA ALA A 84 14.93 39.05 10.97
C ALA A 84 14.01 39.88 10.10
N LYS A 85 14.49 41.02 9.58
CA LYS A 85 13.75 41.84 8.63
C LYS A 85 13.27 41.05 7.41
N ARG A 86 14.13 40.22 6.80
CA ARG A 86 13.73 39.38 5.66
C ARG A 86 12.67 38.34 6.01
N SER A 87 12.68 37.80 7.24
CA SER A 87 11.63 36.88 7.70
C SER A 87 10.29 37.59 7.85
N TYR A 88 10.31 38.79 8.44
CA TYR A 88 9.14 39.64 8.63
C TYR A 88 8.53 40.10 7.31
N ASP A 89 9.36 40.65 6.40
CA ASP A 89 8.91 41.12 5.09
C ASP A 89 8.30 39.97 4.27
N ALA A 90 8.91 38.77 4.34
CA ALA A 90 8.40 37.57 3.67
C ALA A 90 7.08 37.09 4.29
N ALA A 91 6.95 37.10 5.62
CA ALA A 91 5.72 36.72 6.30
C ALA A 91 4.56 37.65 5.94
N ARG A 92 4.81 38.97 5.91
CA ARG A 92 3.81 39.96 5.47
C ARG A 92 3.37 39.74 4.02
N PHE A 93 4.31 39.41 3.13
CA PHE A 93 3.99 39.09 1.74
C PHE A 93 3.08 37.85 1.64
N LEU A 94 3.36 36.78 2.40
CA LEU A 94 2.52 35.59 2.40
C LEU A 94 1.10 35.92 2.87
N GLN A 95 0.97 36.63 4.00
CA GLN A 95 -0.34 37.02 4.53
C GLN A 95 -1.13 37.90 3.57
N SER A 96 -0.49 38.89 2.92
CA SER A 96 -1.17 39.76 1.96
C SER A 96 -1.66 39.02 0.71
N ASN A 97 -1.13 37.83 0.44
CA ASN A 97 -1.54 36.97 -0.67
C ASN A 97 -2.39 35.77 -0.23
N GLY A 98 -2.91 35.78 1.01
CA GLY A 98 -3.77 34.71 1.53
C GLY A 98 -3.04 33.38 1.78
N ILE A 99 -1.71 33.39 1.87
CA ILE A 99 -0.91 32.21 2.18
C ILE A 99 -0.57 32.21 3.67
N ASN A 100 -0.85 31.10 4.34
CA ASN A 100 -0.74 31.04 5.79
C ASN A 100 0.72 30.94 6.27
N THR A 101 1.01 31.69 7.32
CA THR A 101 2.26 31.75 8.08
C THR A 101 1.93 32.35 9.45
N PRO A 102 2.66 32.01 10.53
CA PRO A 102 2.42 32.61 11.83
C PRO A 102 2.48 34.14 11.75
N ALA A 103 1.48 34.83 12.31
CA ALA A 103 1.32 36.25 12.04
C ALA A 103 2.53 37.06 12.52
N PRO A 104 3.21 37.83 11.65
CA PRO A 104 4.35 38.62 12.04
C PRO A 104 3.91 39.75 12.98
N ILE A 105 4.62 39.90 14.10
CA ILE A 105 4.39 40.99 15.05
C ILE A 105 5.42 42.08 14.79
N ALA A 106 6.71 41.72 14.81
CA ALA A 106 7.81 42.67 14.66
C ALA A 106 9.10 42.01 14.20
N TRP A 107 10.03 42.84 13.71
CA TRP A 107 11.46 42.53 13.74
C TRP A 107 12.21 43.59 14.55
N LEU A 108 13.28 43.19 15.24
CA LEU A 108 14.10 44.04 16.10
C LEU A 108 15.58 43.78 15.81
N GLU A 109 16.34 44.83 15.53
CA GLU A 109 17.77 44.76 15.25
C GLU A 109 18.57 45.82 16.01
N ARG A 110 19.70 45.42 16.60
CA ARG A 110 20.63 46.35 17.24
C ARG A 110 21.92 46.40 16.43
N TRP A 111 22.18 47.56 15.84
CA TRP A 111 23.38 47.83 15.06
C TRP A 111 24.35 48.72 15.84
N ASP A 112 25.64 48.40 15.75
CA ASP A 112 26.74 49.26 16.18
C ASP A 112 27.58 49.58 14.94
N GLY A 113 27.37 50.77 14.38
CA GLY A 113 27.83 51.12 13.04
C GLY A 113 27.31 50.12 11.99
N LYS A 114 28.23 49.38 11.34
CA LYS A 114 27.91 48.33 10.35
C LYS A 114 27.93 46.91 10.95
N ARG A 115 28.03 46.78 12.26
CA ARG A 115 28.04 45.48 12.96
C ARG A 115 26.64 45.18 13.50
N LEU A 116 26.08 44.04 13.12
CA LEU A 116 24.82 43.55 13.66
C LEU A 116 25.09 42.83 14.98
N LEU A 117 24.64 43.40 16.10
CA LEU A 117 24.83 42.83 17.43
C LEU A 117 23.72 41.82 17.75
N GLU A 118 22.48 42.20 17.50
CA GLU A 118 21.28 41.43 17.85
C GLU A 118 20.24 41.50 16.73
N SER A 119 19.52 40.40 16.50
CA SER A 119 18.52 40.28 15.43
C SER A 119 17.44 39.29 15.85
N TYR A 120 16.21 39.80 15.95
CA TYR A 120 15.05 39.06 16.43
C TYR A 120 13.87 39.18 15.46
N TYR A 121 13.25 38.06 15.12
CA TYR A 121 11.97 38.02 14.44
C TYR A 121 10.89 37.54 15.42
N VAL A 122 9.80 38.27 15.53
CA VAL A 122 8.70 38.02 16.48
C VAL A 122 7.41 37.79 15.69
N CYS A 123 6.73 36.68 15.96
CA CYS A 123 5.43 36.35 15.39
C CYS A 123 4.52 35.69 16.43
N LEU A 124 3.23 35.55 16.13
CA LEU A 124 2.33 34.73 16.94
C LEU A 124 2.84 33.28 17.04
N PHE A 125 2.60 32.64 18.17
CA PHE A 125 2.82 31.21 18.33
C PHE A 125 1.62 30.45 17.76
N GLU A 126 1.92 29.44 16.96
CA GLU A 126 0.93 28.60 16.30
C GLU A 126 1.17 27.15 16.76
N PRO A 127 0.22 26.52 17.47
CA PRO A 127 0.37 25.15 17.90
C PRO A 127 0.27 24.21 16.68
N GLY A 128 1.27 23.35 16.50
CA GLY A 128 1.26 22.37 15.43
C GLY A 128 2.54 21.55 15.38
N ILE A 129 2.47 20.40 14.72
CA ILE A 129 3.64 19.60 14.39
C ILE A 129 4.14 19.95 12.99
N SER A 130 5.43 19.73 12.72
CA SER A 130 5.94 19.92 11.36
C SER A 130 5.53 18.74 10.45
N PHE A 131 5.46 18.98 9.13
CA PHE A 131 5.21 17.90 8.16
C PHE A 131 6.26 16.78 8.27
N ARG A 132 7.49 17.11 8.68
CA ARG A 132 8.51 16.11 9.01
C ARG A 132 8.09 15.21 10.16
N ASP A 133 7.60 15.79 11.25
CA ASP A 133 7.29 15.03 12.46
C ASP A 133 5.99 14.22 12.26
N ALA A 134 5.02 14.76 11.53
CA ALA A 134 3.81 14.03 11.11
C ALA A 134 4.14 12.80 10.25
N LEU A 135 5.02 12.94 9.26
CA LEU A 135 5.49 11.80 8.46
C LEU A 135 6.28 10.79 9.30
N SER A 136 7.10 11.25 10.24
CA SER A 136 7.86 10.38 11.15
C SER A 136 6.93 9.50 11.97
N ASP A 137 5.87 10.09 12.54
CA ASP A 137 4.86 9.38 13.31
C ASP A 137 4.10 8.35 12.47
N ILE A 138 3.71 8.73 11.24
CA ILE A 138 3.06 7.80 10.30
C ILE A 138 3.97 6.61 9.97
N TYR A 139 5.24 6.84 9.68
CA TYR A 139 6.17 5.78 9.29
C TYR A 139 6.57 4.85 10.44
N TYR A 140 6.70 5.37 11.67
CA TYR A 140 7.14 4.58 12.81
C TYR A 140 5.99 3.95 13.59
N ASN A 141 4.90 4.69 13.79
CA ASN A 141 3.88 4.34 14.77
C ASN A 141 2.58 3.92 14.07
N GLN A 142 1.94 4.84 13.34
CA GLN A 142 0.61 4.60 12.77
C GLN A 142 0.61 3.51 11.69
N ARG A 143 1.64 3.50 10.82
CA ARG A 143 1.82 2.54 9.72
C ARG A 143 0.58 2.39 8.82
N ASN A 144 -0.16 3.48 8.66
CA ASN A 144 -1.40 3.56 7.88
C ASN A 144 -1.25 4.55 6.72
N ASN A 145 -1.78 4.18 5.56
CA ASN A 145 -1.74 5.00 4.34
C ASN A 145 -2.65 6.23 4.40
N ALA A 146 -3.85 6.13 5.01
CA ALA A 146 -4.86 7.18 4.94
C ALA A 146 -4.37 8.54 5.50
N PRO A 147 -3.77 8.60 6.71
CA PRO A 147 -3.24 9.86 7.25
C PRO A 147 -2.15 10.49 6.36
N LEU A 148 -1.36 9.66 5.66
CA LEU A 148 -0.35 10.16 4.72
C LEU A 148 -1.02 10.84 3.53
N MET A 149 -2.03 10.20 2.94
CA MET A 149 -2.78 10.75 1.82
C MET A 149 -3.45 12.07 2.19
N ASP A 150 -4.06 12.17 3.38
CA ASP A 150 -4.65 13.42 3.89
C ASP A 150 -3.61 14.56 3.93
N LEU A 151 -2.41 14.27 4.42
CA LEU A 151 -1.32 15.25 4.42
C LEU A 151 -0.92 15.69 3.00
N LEU A 152 -0.86 14.77 2.02
CA LEU A 152 -0.53 15.17 0.64
C LEU A 152 -1.60 16.07 0.03
N HIS A 153 -2.88 15.78 0.31
CA HIS A 153 -4.01 16.56 -0.16
C HIS A 153 -4.08 17.97 0.44
N VAL A 154 -3.45 18.19 1.59
CA VAL A 154 -3.39 19.50 2.24
C VAL A 154 -2.09 20.25 1.88
N VAL A 155 -0.95 19.57 1.92
CA VAL A 155 0.38 20.21 1.73
C VAL A 155 0.67 20.55 0.27
N ALA A 156 0.36 19.66 -0.67
CA ALA A 156 0.71 19.90 -2.07
C ALA A 156 0.00 21.13 -2.67
N PRO A 157 -1.32 21.34 -2.44
CA PRO A 157 -1.99 22.56 -2.88
C PRO A 157 -1.49 23.83 -2.19
N ALA A 158 -1.15 23.75 -0.89
CA ALA A 158 -0.60 24.91 -0.16
C ALA A 158 0.75 25.38 -0.75
N ILE A 159 1.65 24.45 -1.08
CA ILE A 159 2.91 24.79 -1.76
C ILE A 159 2.64 25.36 -3.16
N ARG A 160 1.65 24.82 -3.87
CA ARG A 160 1.26 25.33 -5.18
C ARG A 160 0.75 26.77 -5.10
N ALA A 161 -0.16 27.06 -4.17
CA ALA A 161 -0.69 28.40 -3.94
C ALA A 161 0.43 29.40 -3.62
N MET A 162 1.39 29.01 -2.77
CA MET A 162 2.57 29.83 -2.47
C MET A 162 3.41 30.13 -3.73
N HIS A 163 3.64 29.14 -4.59
CA HIS A 163 4.37 29.33 -5.84
C HIS A 163 3.61 30.15 -6.89
N ASP A 164 2.28 30.03 -6.93
CA ASP A 164 1.40 30.79 -7.81
C ASP A 164 1.34 32.27 -7.37
N ALA A 165 1.41 32.55 -6.07
CA ALA A 165 1.59 33.89 -5.51
C ALA A 165 2.99 34.50 -5.75
N GLY A 166 3.88 33.81 -6.49
CA GLY A 166 5.21 34.33 -6.81
C GLY A 166 6.22 34.21 -5.67
N PHE A 167 5.97 33.36 -4.66
CA PHE A 167 6.84 33.20 -3.50
C PHE A 167 7.63 31.89 -3.54
N MET A 168 8.97 32.00 -3.59
CA MET A 168 9.91 30.90 -3.45
C MET A 168 10.47 30.90 -2.02
N HIS A 169 10.25 29.85 -1.26
CA HIS A 169 10.72 29.72 0.12
C HIS A 169 12.25 29.63 0.19
N GLY A 170 12.91 28.96 -0.76
CA GLY A 170 14.37 28.83 -0.83
C GLY A 170 14.98 27.84 0.19
N ASP A 171 14.19 27.32 1.12
CA ASP A 171 14.54 26.27 2.07
C ASP A 171 13.35 25.37 2.42
N MET A 172 12.58 24.95 1.41
CA MET A 172 11.35 24.16 1.55
C MET A 172 11.59 22.70 1.99
N GLY A 173 12.22 22.48 3.14
CA GLY A 173 12.28 21.17 3.78
C GLY A 173 11.01 20.87 4.58
N ASN A 174 10.68 19.59 4.76
CA ASN A 174 9.45 19.16 5.47
C ASN A 174 9.32 19.76 6.89
N GLN A 175 10.43 20.11 7.56
CA GLN A 175 10.39 20.72 8.89
C GLN A 175 9.92 22.18 8.90
N ASN A 176 9.88 22.84 7.73
CA ASN A 176 9.50 24.26 7.59
C ASN A 176 8.02 24.43 7.17
N ILE A 177 7.25 23.34 7.22
CA ILE A 177 5.81 23.32 6.95
C ILE A 177 5.15 22.89 8.25
N LEU A 178 4.50 23.83 8.93
CA LEU A 178 3.76 23.60 10.16
C LEU A 178 2.32 23.17 9.81
N LEU A 179 1.82 22.17 10.54
CA LEU A 179 0.51 21.57 10.33
C LEU A 179 -0.36 21.81 11.58
N PRO A 180 -1.12 22.92 11.62
CA PRO A 180 -2.08 23.15 12.68
C PRO A 180 -3.28 22.21 12.54
N ARG A 181 -3.95 21.95 13.67
CA ARG A 181 -5.19 21.16 13.73
C ARG A 181 -6.32 22.01 14.30
N SER A 182 -7.54 21.72 13.87
CA SER A 182 -8.76 22.29 14.45
C SER A 182 -9.09 21.64 15.79
N GLU A 183 -10.06 22.20 16.52
CA GLU A 183 -10.58 21.61 17.76
C GLU A 183 -11.18 20.21 17.55
N CYS A 184 -11.68 19.93 16.34
CA CYS A 184 -12.19 18.62 15.93
C CYS A 184 -11.11 17.72 15.29
N ASP A 185 -9.82 18.01 15.53
CA ASP A 185 -8.67 17.23 15.05
C ASP A 185 -8.46 17.20 13.51
N ALA A 186 -9.16 18.05 12.76
CA ALA A 186 -9.00 18.15 11.32
C ALA A 186 -7.77 19.00 10.95
N TRP A 187 -7.08 18.63 9.86
CA TRP A 187 -5.97 19.43 9.34
C TRP A 187 -6.45 20.80 8.88
N LEU A 188 -5.84 21.84 9.43
CA LEU A 188 -5.99 23.21 8.94
C LEU A 188 -4.97 23.49 7.82
N GLN A 189 -5.10 24.66 7.20
CA GLN A 189 -4.19 25.05 6.13
C GLN A 189 -2.72 25.12 6.64
N PRO A 190 -1.75 24.54 5.89
CA PRO A 190 -0.35 24.54 6.31
C PRO A 190 0.20 25.95 6.44
N GLN A 191 1.08 26.15 7.42
CA GLN A 191 1.77 27.40 7.63
C GLN A 191 3.26 27.27 7.31
N PHE A 192 3.80 28.22 6.55
CA PHE A 192 5.22 28.21 6.18
C PHE A 192 6.05 29.00 7.18
N ILE A 193 7.16 28.40 7.66
CA ILE A 193 8.05 29.00 8.66
C ILE A 193 9.51 29.01 8.19
N ASP A 194 10.38 29.75 8.87
CA ASP A 194 11.78 29.96 8.46
C ASP A 194 11.94 30.61 7.07
N LEU A 195 11.32 31.77 6.91
CA LEU A 195 11.19 32.48 5.64
C LEU A 195 12.42 33.33 5.27
N ASN A 196 13.49 33.30 6.07
CA ASN A 196 14.65 34.19 5.92
C ASN A 196 15.46 33.96 4.62
N ARG A 197 15.16 32.92 3.84
CA ARG A 197 15.81 32.60 2.55
C ARG A 197 14.89 32.81 1.35
N ALA A 198 13.68 33.31 1.59
CA ALA A 198 12.68 33.47 0.57
C ALA A 198 13.08 34.48 -0.51
N LYS A 199 12.54 34.29 -1.70
CA LYS A 199 12.56 35.24 -2.80
C LYS A 199 11.14 35.33 -3.35
N TYR A 200 10.64 36.54 -3.51
CA TYR A 200 9.27 36.74 -3.97
C TYR A 200 9.18 37.95 -4.90
N SER A 201 8.18 37.90 -5.77
CA SER A 201 7.85 38.91 -6.76
C SER A 201 6.35 38.91 -7.00
N ASN A 202 5.83 39.99 -7.59
CA ASN A 202 4.40 40.08 -7.95
C ASN A 202 4.02 39.24 -9.18
N THR A 203 4.97 38.49 -9.75
CA THR A 203 4.75 37.55 -10.85
C THR A 203 4.90 36.10 -10.37
N PRO A 204 4.14 35.14 -10.92
CA PRO A 204 4.28 33.74 -10.59
C PRO A 204 5.71 33.22 -10.78
N LEU A 205 6.12 32.26 -9.94
CA LEU A 205 7.46 31.67 -10.05
C LEU A 205 7.66 30.93 -11.36
N THR A 206 8.88 31.03 -11.90
CA THR A 206 9.35 30.19 -13.01
C THR A 206 9.40 28.70 -12.60
N LEU A 207 9.35 27.80 -13.59
CA LEU A 207 9.47 26.35 -13.33
C LEU A 207 10.78 25.97 -12.63
N GLN A 208 11.88 26.69 -12.90
CA GLN A 208 13.17 26.45 -12.24
C GLN A 208 13.14 26.78 -10.75
N GLN A 209 12.48 27.88 -10.38
CA GLN A 209 12.31 28.27 -8.97
C GLN A 209 11.40 27.28 -8.24
N ARG A 210 10.27 26.89 -8.85
CA ARG A 210 9.37 25.87 -8.31
C ARG A 210 10.10 24.52 -8.12
N ALA A 211 10.89 24.11 -9.11
CA ALA A 211 11.68 22.89 -9.08
C ALA A 211 12.72 22.90 -7.94
N PHE A 212 13.35 24.06 -7.67
CA PHE A 212 14.32 24.21 -6.59
C PHE A 212 13.71 23.99 -5.21
N ASP A 213 12.52 24.51 -4.96
CA ASP A 213 11.83 24.31 -3.68
C ASP A 213 11.28 22.88 -3.57
N LEU A 214 10.60 22.37 -4.60
CA LEU A 214 10.04 21.01 -4.60
C LEU A 214 11.12 19.94 -4.40
N ALA A 215 12.34 20.14 -4.92
CA ALA A 215 13.47 19.23 -4.78
C ALA A 215 13.84 18.89 -3.32
N ARG A 216 13.46 19.74 -2.36
CA ARG A 216 13.75 19.57 -0.93
C ARG A 216 12.69 18.79 -0.17
N ILE A 217 11.48 18.67 -0.71
CA ILE A 217 10.42 17.83 -0.14
C ILE A 217 10.91 16.38 -0.11
N ALA A 218 10.90 15.80 1.08
CA ALA A 218 11.39 14.45 1.34
C ALA A 218 10.21 13.50 1.51
N LEU A 219 9.92 12.73 0.46
CA LEU A 219 8.89 11.69 0.44
C LEU A 219 9.45 10.45 -0.26
N PRO A 220 9.00 9.24 0.09
CA PRO A 220 9.28 8.04 -0.70
C PRO A 220 8.82 8.21 -2.15
N GLY A 221 9.51 7.56 -3.09
CA GLY A 221 9.34 7.84 -4.52
C GLY A 221 7.90 7.67 -5.04
N ALA A 222 7.12 6.73 -4.51
CA ALA A 222 5.72 6.57 -4.92
C ALA A 222 4.84 7.73 -4.44
N TYR A 223 4.94 8.13 -3.17
CA TYR A 223 4.21 9.26 -2.61
C TYR A 223 4.68 10.60 -3.16
N LEU A 224 5.96 10.74 -3.50
CA LEU A 224 6.47 11.93 -4.18
C LEU A 224 5.81 12.11 -5.56
N LYS A 225 5.58 11.02 -6.29
CA LYS A 225 4.85 11.06 -7.57
C LYS A 225 3.42 11.53 -7.38
N ILE A 226 2.71 10.99 -6.39
CA ILE A 226 1.35 11.42 -6.03
C ILE A 226 1.33 12.90 -5.63
N PHE A 227 2.26 13.31 -4.76
CA PHE A 227 2.42 14.69 -4.32
C PHE A 227 2.58 15.65 -5.50
N LYS A 228 3.45 15.31 -6.47
CA LYS A 228 3.64 16.09 -7.70
C LYS A 228 2.35 16.18 -8.54
N THR A 229 1.60 15.09 -8.65
CA THR A 229 0.31 15.08 -9.36
C THR A 229 -0.72 15.97 -8.66
N ILE A 230 -0.85 15.91 -7.33
CA ILE A 230 -1.75 16.78 -6.56
C ILE A 230 -1.31 18.24 -6.70
N TYR A 231 -0.02 18.53 -6.55
CA TYR A 231 0.57 19.86 -6.76
C TYR A 231 0.25 20.43 -8.14
N ASN A 232 0.11 19.57 -9.15
CA ASN A 232 -0.26 19.95 -10.51
C ASN A 232 -1.76 19.80 -10.78
N ASN A 233 -2.61 20.11 -9.80
CA ASN A 233 -4.08 20.09 -9.90
C ASN A 233 -4.62 18.75 -10.41
N HIS A 234 -4.05 17.66 -9.91
CA HIS A 234 -4.41 16.30 -10.31
C HIS A 234 -4.23 16.04 -11.82
N GLN A 235 -3.32 16.74 -12.50
CA GLN A 235 -2.95 16.48 -13.89
C GLN A 235 -1.59 15.81 -14.00
N ASP A 236 -1.29 15.25 -15.18
CA ASP A 236 0.03 14.67 -15.44
C ASP A 236 1.12 15.74 -15.24
N PHE A 237 2.14 15.41 -14.44
CA PHE A 237 3.20 16.34 -14.13
C PHE A 237 4.04 16.61 -15.40
N PRO A 238 4.19 17.86 -15.87
CA PRO A 238 4.82 18.12 -17.16
C PRO A 238 6.26 17.61 -17.22
N ALA A 239 6.62 16.92 -18.32
CA ALA A 239 7.90 16.24 -18.44
C ALA A 239 9.12 17.18 -18.28
N ASP A 240 9.05 18.39 -18.84
CA ASP A 240 10.15 19.36 -18.71
C ASP A 240 10.27 19.92 -17.30
N PHE A 241 9.14 20.06 -16.61
CA PHE A 241 9.15 20.43 -15.20
C PHE A 241 9.73 19.31 -14.33
N ASP A 242 9.39 18.04 -14.61
CA ASP A 242 9.94 16.87 -13.91
C ASP A 242 11.46 16.77 -14.09
N LYS A 243 11.97 17.02 -15.30
CA LYS A 243 13.42 17.03 -15.57
C LYS A 243 14.15 18.10 -14.73
N LEU A 244 13.59 19.31 -14.66
CA LEU A 244 14.17 20.40 -13.86
C LEU A 244 14.17 20.06 -12.37
N GLU A 245 13.05 19.53 -11.87
CA GLU A 245 12.90 19.12 -10.47
C GLU A 245 13.86 17.98 -10.13
N GLN A 246 13.95 16.94 -10.97
CA GLN A 246 14.84 15.80 -10.76
C GLN A 246 16.31 16.25 -10.74
N LYS A 247 16.71 17.17 -11.63
CA LYS A 247 18.07 17.73 -11.63
C LYS A 247 18.37 18.51 -10.35
N ALA A 248 17.44 19.35 -9.89
CA ALA A 248 17.57 20.10 -8.65
C ALA A 248 17.63 19.15 -7.43
N ARG A 249 16.79 18.11 -7.42
CA ARG A 249 16.73 17.06 -6.41
C ARG A 249 18.03 16.29 -6.32
N ASP A 250 18.53 15.76 -7.44
CA ASP A 250 19.78 15.00 -7.46
C ASP A 250 20.94 15.86 -6.96
N ARG A 251 21.02 17.14 -7.37
CA ARG A 251 22.03 18.07 -6.85
C ARG A 251 21.93 18.25 -5.34
N PHE A 252 20.73 18.50 -4.80
CA PHE A 252 20.52 18.72 -3.37
C PHE A 252 20.82 17.46 -2.54
N TRP A 253 20.24 16.33 -2.90
CA TRP A 253 20.38 15.09 -2.13
C TRP A 253 21.77 14.46 -2.26
N ASN A 254 22.44 14.56 -3.42
CA ASN A 254 23.83 14.13 -3.56
C ASN A 254 24.77 15.03 -2.77
N HIS A 255 24.52 16.35 -2.72
CA HIS A 255 25.24 17.24 -1.83
C HIS A 255 25.08 16.83 -0.36
N ARG A 256 23.85 16.48 0.07
CA ARG A 256 23.60 16.00 1.44
C ARG A 256 24.30 14.67 1.75
N ARG A 257 24.20 13.69 0.84
CA ARG A 257 24.86 12.37 0.97
C ARG A 257 26.38 12.45 0.99
N SER A 258 26.97 13.38 0.24
CA SER A 258 28.43 13.59 0.20
C SER A 258 28.99 14.28 1.45
N GLY A 259 28.17 14.66 2.43
CA GLY A 259 28.61 15.34 3.65
C GLY A 259 29.73 14.59 4.40
N LYS A 260 29.70 13.25 4.40
CA LYS A 260 30.76 12.42 5.00
C LYS A 260 32.13 12.59 4.33
N TRP A 261 32.14 12.87 3.03
CA TRP A 261 33.35 13.08 2.24
C TRP A 261 33.80 14.54 2.26
N ARG A 262 32.85 15.49 2.30
CA ARG A 262 33.12 16.93 2.35
C ARG A 262 33.59 17.41 3.72
N HIS A 263 33.17 16.74 4.79
CA HIS A 263 33.54 17.07 6.17
C HIS A 263 33.96 15.81 6.96
N PRO A 264 35.08 15.16 6.57
CA PRO A 264 35.48 13.86 7.10
C PRO A 264 35.77 13.90 8.61
N ILE A 265 36.39 14.98 9.10
CA ILE A 265 36.68 15.17 10.53
C ILE A 265 35.40 15.27 11.35
N ARG A 266 34.41 16.04 10.87
CA ARG A 266 33.10 16.18 11.54
C ARG A 266 32.35 14.85 11.54
N HIS A 267 32.41 14.12 10.43
CA HIS A 267 31.81 12.79 10.32
C HIS A 267 32.44 11.80 11.31
N TRP A 268 33.77 11.77 11.40
CA TRP A 268 34.48 10.91 12.36
C TRP A 268 34.15 11.27 13.81
N LYS A 269 34.17 12.56 14.17
CA LYS A 269 33.76 13.02 15.51
C LYS A 269 32.32 12.63 15.83
N SER A 270 31.40 12.71 14.85
CA SER A 270 30.00 12.35 15.03
C SER A 270 29.77 10.84 15.25
N LYS A 271 30.67 9.97 14.78
CA LYS A 271 30.57 8.52 15.02
C LYS A 271 30.76 8.14 16.49
N LYS A 272 31.39 9.00 17.29
CA LYS A 272 31.60 8.79 18.73
C LYS A 272 30.38 9.15 19.59
N LEU A 273 29.39 9.83 19.01
CA LEU A 273 28.15 10.15 19.70
C LEU A 273 27.15 9.00 19.55
N PRO A 274 26.30 8.75 20.56
CA PRO A 274 25.21 7.79 20.42
C PRO A 274 24.35 8.16 19.21
N LYS A 275 24.06 7.17 18.36
CA LYS A 275 23.22 7.38 17.18
C LYS A 275 21.80 7.68 17.66
N SER A 276 21.34 8.92 17.49
CA SER A 276 19.93 9.24 17.62
C SER A 276 19.11 8.42 16.62
N LYS A 277 17.90 8.01 17.00
CA LYS A 277 16.92 7.44 16.07
C LYS A 277 16.82 8.36 14.84
N PRO A 278 16.95 7.84 13.61
CA PRO A 278 16.81 8.68 12.44
C PRO A 278 15.39 9.24 12.38
N ILE A 279 15.23 10.42 11.75
CA ILE A 279 13.93 11.08 11.63
C ILE A 279 12.92 10.20 10.89
N TYR A 280 13.37 9.52 9.85
CA TYR A 280 12.57 8.55 9.11
C TYR A 280 13.28 7.19 9.14
N PRO A 281 12.54 6.08 9.15
CA PRO A 281 13.14 4.77 8.95
C PRO A 281 13.72 4.66 7.53
N PRO A 282 14.61 3.68 7.28
CA PRO A 282 15.01 3.33 5.92
C PRO A 282 13.76 3.05 5.06
N VAL A 283 13.80 3.40 3.77
CA VAL A 283 12.62 3.24 2.89
C VAL A 283 12.12 1.80 2.78
N GLN A 284 13.02 0.82 2.94
CA GLN A 284 12.70 -0.61 2.97
C GLN A 284 11.88 -1.02 4.20
N ASP A 285 11.96 -0.23 5.27
CA ASP A 285 11.30 -0.47 6.54
C ASP A 285 10.02 0.36 6.70
N ILE A 286 9.72 1.25 5.74
CA ILE A 286 8.44 1.95 5.67
C ILE A 286 7.41 0.98 5.09
N TRP A 287 6.45 0.60 5.91
CA TRP A 287 5.32 -0.26 5.54
C TRP A 287 4.04 0.44 5.96
N LEU A 288 3.11 0.61 5.02
CA LEU A 288 1.86 1.34 5.23
C LEU A 288 0.70 0.49 4.73
N TRP A 289 -0.23 0.16 5.62
CA TRP A 289 -1.46 -0.57 5.29
C TRP A 289 -2.51 0.37 4.68
N ASP A 290 -3.22 -0.10 3.67
CA ASP A 290 -4.38 0.57 3.10
C ASP A 290 -5.63 -0.29 3.26
N GLU A 291 -6.55 0.17 4.11
CA GLU A 291 -7.76 -0.56 4.45
C GLU A 291 -8.70 -0.73 3.25
N LYS A 292 -8.80 0.31 2.40
CA LYS A 292 -9.72 0.34 1.25
C LYS A 292 -9.44 -0.77 0.24
N SER A 293 -8.17 -1.12 0.07
CA SER A 293 -7.73 -2.18 -0.85
C SER A 293 -7.24 -3.44 -0.15
N ALA A 294 -7.29 -3.49 1.19
CA ALA A 294 -6.83 -4.60 2.04
C ALA A 294 -5.41 -5.10 1.71
N GLN A 295 -4.49 -4.17 1.45
CA GLN A 295 -3.10 -4.48 1.07
C GLN A 295 -2.13 -3.37 1.50
N PRO A 296 -0.83 -3.66 1.63
CA PRO A 296 0.16 -2.63 1.88
C PRO A 296 0.52 -1.86 0.62
N MET A 297 0.94 -0.61 0.84
CA MET A 297 1.26 0.32 -0.23
C MET A 297 2.65 0.12 -0.82
N ILE A 298 2.76 0.40 -2.12
CA ILE A 298 4.08 0.53 -2.75
C ILE A 298 4.67 1.86 -2.30
N VAL A 299 5.63 1.81 -1.38
CA VAL A 299 6.30 2.99 -0.83
C VAL A 299 7.51 3.44 -1.68
N PRO A 300 8.52 2.57 -1.95
CA PRO A 300 9.70 3.00 -2.67
C PRO A 300 9.43 3.22 -4.17
N GLY A 301 10.04 4.26 -4.74
CA GLY A 301 10.14 4.42 -6.18
C GLY A 301 11.08 3.37 -6.82
N ARG A 302 11.09 3.26 -8.15
CA ARG A 302 11.92 2.29 -8.88
C ARG A 302 13.41 2.37 -8.51
N LYS A 303 14.00 3.58 -8.51
CA LYS A 303 15.41 3.79 -8.16
C LYS A 303 15.73 3.37 -6.72
N GLU A 304 14.82 3.67 -5.78
CA GLU A 304 14.96 3.30 -4.37
C GLU A 304 14.89 1.79 -4.21
N LYS A 305 13.87 1.14 -4.79
CA LYS A 305 13.73 -0.32 -4.77
C LYS A 305 15.00 -1.02 -5.28
N HIS A 306 15.62 -0.54 -6.35
CA HIS A 306 16.87 -1.11 -6.87
C HIS A 306 18.06 -0.90 -5.92
N ALA A 307 18.13 0.24 -5.23
CA ALA A 307 19.23 0.53 -4.30
C ALA A 307 19.25 -0.39 -3.06
N TYR A 308 18.09 -0.91 -2.66
CA TYR A 308 17.95 -1.82 -1.51
C TYR A 308 17.86 -3.31 -1.91
N ARG A 309 17.87 -3.64 -3.20
CA ARG A 309 17.88 -5.04 -3.63
C ARG A 309 19.19 -5.73 -3.25
N ASN A 310 19.08 -6.89 -2.61
CA ASN A 310 20.21 -7.75 -2.35
C ASN A 310 20.63 -8.47 -3.66
N TRP A 311 21.74 -8.03 -4.26
CA TRP A 311 22.24 -8.58 -5.51
C TRP A 311 22.69 -10.05 -5.39
N ARG A 312 23.19 -10.46 -4.21
CA ARG A 312 23.59 -11.86 -3.96
C ARG A 312 22.38 -12.78 -3.98
N TYR A 313 21.29 -12.35 -3.33
CA TYR A 313 20.01 -13.05 -3.39
C TYR A 313 19.50 -13.16 -4.84
N MET A 314 19.52 -12.06 -5.61
CA MET A 314 19.08 -12.09 -7.01
C MET A 314 19.88 -13.10 -7.85
N LEU A 315 21.21 -13.12 -7.72
CA LEU A 315 22.07 -14.08 -8.44
C LEU A 315 21.81 -15.52 -7.98
N SER A 316 21.69 -15.75 -6.68
CA SER A 316 21.39 -17.07 -6.12
C SER A 316 20.04 -17.60 -6.63
N MET A 317 18.99 -16.78 -6.59
CA MET A 317 17.66 -17.13 -7.10
C MET A 317 17.70 -17.46 -8.60
N MET A 318 18.40 -16.67 -9.41
CA MET A 318 18.58 -16.96 -10.84
C MET A 318 19.32 -18.27 -11.06
N TRP A 319 20.40 -18.51 -10.32
CA TRP A 319 21.18 -19.75 -10.40
C TRP A 319 20.36 -20.98 -10.05
N GLN A 320 19.63 -20.94 -8.93
CA GLN A 320 18.73 -22.02 -8.51
C GLN A 320 17.67 -22.31 -9.58
N GLY A 321 17.07 -21.26 -10.16
CA GLY A 321 16.14 -21.40 -11.26
C GLY A 321 16.74 -22.07 -12.50
N LEU A 322 17.95 -21.67 -12.90
CA LEU A 322 18.66 -22.28 -14.03
C LEU A 322 18.96 -23.76 -13.78
N CYS A 323 19.39 -24.13 -12.58
CA CYS A 323 19.64 -25.53 -12.21
C CYS A 323 18.36 -26.36 -12.19
N ALA A 324 17.25 -25.79 -11.73
CA ALA A 324 15.97 -26.48 -11.59
C ALA A 324 15.20 -26.61 -12.93
N ALA A 325 15.40 -25.67 -13.86
CA ALA A 325 14.58 -25.51 -15.07
C ALA A 325 14.43 -26.79 -15.92
N PRO A 326 15.47 -27.59 -16.22
CA PRO A 326 15.30 -28.78 -17.06
C PRO A 326 14.36 -29.82 -16.43
N SER A 327 14.48 -30.05 -15.12
CA SER A 327 13.66 -31.03 -14.40
C SER A 327 12.21 -30.57 -14.29
N ILE A 328 12.00 -29.29 -13.95
CA ILE A 328 10.66 -28.68 -13.90
C ILE A 328 10.00 -28.72 -15.28
N TYR A 329 10.72 -28.36 -16.34
CA TYR A 329 10.18 -28.33 -17.69
C TYR A 329 9.73 -29.71 -18.18
N LYS A 330 10.50 -30.77 -17.87
CA LYS A 330 10.11 -32.15 -18.19
C LYS A 330 8.81 -32.55 -17.50
N ARG A 331 8.64 -32.20 -16.22
CA ARG A 331 7.40 -32.44 -15.46
C ARG A 331 6.24 -31.64 -16.01
N TYR A 332 6.46 -30.37 -16.30
CA TYR A 332 5.48 -29.47 -16.90
C TYR A 332 4.91 -30.01 -18.21
N GLN A 333 5.75 -30.48 -19.13
CA GLN A 333 5.29 -31.05 -20.40
C GLN A 333 4.42 -32.29 -20.19
N LYS A 334 4.80 -33.17 -19.25
CA LYS A 334 4.00 -34.34 -18.89
C LYS A 334 2.65 -33.95 -18.30
N LEU A 335 2.63 -33.03 -17.36
CA LEU A 335 1.42 -32.54 -16.70
C LEU A 335 0.49 -31.87 -17.71
N LEU A 336 1.01 -31.03 -18.60
CA LEU A 336 0.20 -30.35 -19.61
C LEU A 336 -0.50 -31.37 -20.53
N ALA A 337 0.19 -32.42 -20.96
CA ALA A 337 -0.39 -33.50 -21.75
C ALA A 337 -1.43 -34.34 -20.99
N GLN A 338 -1.40 -34.32 -19.65
CA GLN A 338 -2.36 -35.02 -18.77
C GLN A 338 -3.57 -34.15 -18.38
N SER A 339 -3.60 -32.88 -18.78
CA SER A 339 -4.69 -31.96 -18.41
C SER A 339 -6.04 -32.51 -18.85
N TYR A 340 -7.03 -32.46 -17.94
CA TYR A 340 -8.41 -32.91 -18.18
C TYR A 340 -8.60 -34.42 -18.41
N ASN A 341 -7.56 -35.23 -18.21
CA ASN A 341 -7.62 -36.68 -18.44
C ASN A 341 -7.92 -37.50 -17.17
N VAL A 342 -7.95 -36.87 -16.00
CA VAL A 342 -8.18 -37.53 -14.72
C VAL A 342 -9.49 -37.00 -14.12
N PRO A 343 -10.39 -37.87 -13.64
CA PRO A 343 -11.59 -37.44 -12.94
C PRO A 343 -11.24 -36.63 -11.68
N VAL A 344 -12.03 -35.59 -11.40
CA VAL A 344 -11.83 -34.71 -10.24
C VAL A 344 -13.13 -34.57 -9.47
N ASP A 345 -13.14 -35.03 -8.22
CA ASP A 345 -14.23 -34.75 -7.28
C ASP A 345 -14.21 -33.28 -6.87
N MET A 346 -15.26 -32.53 -7.17
CA MET A 346 -15.33 -31.09 -6.93
C MET A 346 -15.59 -30.71 -5.46
N LYS A 347 -16.01 -31.66 -4.62
CA LYS A 347 -16.37 -31.41 -3.23
C LYS A 347 -15.23 -30.74 -2.45
N GLY A 348 -15.53 -29.60 -1.84
CA GLY A 348 -14.57 -28.85 -1.01
C GLY A 348 -13.45 -28.14 -1.77
N ARG A 349 -13.48 -28.10 -3.12
CA ARG A 349 -12.39 -27.47 -3.91
C ARG A 349 -12.57 -25.99 -4.19
N ILE A 350 -13.79 -25.50 -4.07
CA ILE A 350 -14.15 -24.10 -4.32
C ILE A 350 -14.36 -23.44 -2.96
N GLY A 351 -13.46 -22.54 -2.59
CA GLY A 351 -13.53 -21.78 -1.35
C GLY A 351 -13.71 -20.28 -1.57
N ILE A 352 -14.08 -19.58 -0.51
CA ILE A 352 -14.31 -18.13 -0.47
C ILE A 352 -13.63 -17.51 0.75
N ALA A 353 -13.02 -16.35 0.59
CA ALA A 353 -12.46 -15.61 1.72
C ALA A 353 -13.52 -14.70 2.38
N LEU A 354 -13.53 -14.67 3.71
CA LEU A 354 -14.39 -13.79 4.51
C LEU A 354 -13.58 -12.71 5.22
N HIS A 355 -14.26 -11.68 5.71
CA HIS A 355 -13.68 -10.60 6.48
C HIS A 355 -14.14 -10.62 7.94
N PRO A 356 -13.22 -10.86 8.88
CA PRO A 356 -13.54 -10.91 10.31
C PRO A 356 -13.71 -9.51 10.91
N HIS A 357 -14.62 -8.71 10.36
CA HIS A 357 -14.96 -7.36 10.82
C HIS A 357 -16.42 -7.29 11.27
N PRO A 358 -16.75 -6.57 12.37
CA PRO A 358 -18.12 -6.49 12.90
C PRO A 358 -19.15 -6.06 11.86
N ASP A 359 -18.81 -5.06 11.04
CA ASP A 359 -19.71 -4.50 10.02
C ASP A 359 -19.99 -5.45 8.85
N TYR A 360 -19.26 -6.57 8.75
CA TYR A 360 -19.33 -7.51 7.62
C TYR A 360 -19.89 -8.86 8.04
N ILE A 361 -19.48 -9.36 9.21
CA ILE A 361 -19.51 -10.79 9.48
C ILE A 361 -20.92 -11.39 9.53
N GLU A 362 -21.89 -10.66 10.09
CA GLU A 362 -23.28 -11.13 10.16
C GLU A 362 -23.86 -11.35 8.75
N THR A 363 -23.71 -10.34 7.89
CA THR A 363 -24.16 -10.38 6.49
C THR A 363 -23.40 -11.43 5.69
N GLU A 364 -22.07 -11.49 5.83
CA GLU A 364 -21.24 -12.47 5.13
C GLU A 364 -21.59 -13.92 5.52
N LEU A 365 -21.90 -14.19 6.79
CA LEU A 365 -22.34 -15.53 7.22
C LEU A 365 -23.69 -15.93 6.60
N ALA A 366 -24.65 -15.00 6.50
CA ALA A 366 -25.93 -15.27 5.83
C ALA A 366 -25.75 -15.54 4.33
N LEU A 367 -24.84 -14.80 3.67
CA LEU A 367 -24.49 -15.01 2.27
C LEU A 367 -23.72 -16.32 2.05
N LEU A 368 -22.86 -16.72 2.98
CA LEU A 368 -22.15 -18.00 2.96
C LEU A 368 -23.13 -19.18 3.05
N GLU A 369 -24.15 -19.08 3.90
CA GLU A 369 -25.20 -20.10 4.02
C GLU A 369 -25.99 -20.26 2.72
N GLN A 370 -26.26 -19.16 2.00
CA GLN A 370 -26.89 -19.21 0.67
C GLN A 370 -26.02 -19.93 -0.38
N MET A 371 -24.70 -19.92 -0.24
CA MET A 371 -23.76 -20.67 -1.09
C MET A 371 -23.68 -22.16 -0.72
N GLY A 372 -24.32 -22.61 0.36
CA GLY A 372 -24.19 -23.97 0.86
C GLY A 372 -22.94 -24.21 1.72
N ASN A 373 -22.40 -23.15 2.33
CA ASN A 373 -21.24 -23.20 3.22
C ASN A 373 -19.98 -23.85 2.60
N PRO A 374 -19.44 -23.31 1.49
CA PRO A 374 -18.16 -23.76 0.95
C PRO A 374 -17.01 -23.52 1.93
N PRO A 375 -15.84 -24.17 1.74
CA PRO A 375 -14.64 -23.88 2.52
C PRO A 375 -14.30 -22.39 2.58
N VAL A 376 -13.83 -21.95 3.74
CA VAL A 376 -13.58 -20.54 4.02
C VAL A 376 -12.09 -20.28 4.22
N LEU A 377 -11.59 -19.18 3.66
CA LEU A 377 -10.29 -18.62 4.02
C LEU A 377 -10.44 -17.41 4.94
N LEU A 378 -9.70 -17.40 6.05
CA LEU A 378 -9.63 -16.27 6.99
C LEU A 378 -8.21 -15.76 7.13
N ARG A 379 -8.07 -14.44 7.18
CA ARG A 379 -6.79 -13.78 7.39
C ARG A 379 -6.57 -13.39 8.85
N PHE A 380 -5.33 -13.55 9.27
CA PHE A 380 -4.77 -12.93 10.46
C PHE A 380 -3.66 -11.99 10.02
N CYS A 381 -3.72 -10.70 10.36
CA CYS A 381 -2.67 -9.76 10.01
C CYS A 381 -1.87 -9.33 11.25
N HIS A 382 -0.54 -9.45 11.20
CA HIS A 382 0.32 -9.10 12.34
C HIS A 382 0.23 -7.63 12.77
N HIS A 383 -0.14 -6.72 11.87
CA HIS A 383 -0.28 -5.30 12.19
C HIS A 383 -1.60 -4.96 12.91
N GLU A 384 -2.57 -5.87 12.92
CA GLU A 384 -3.83 -5.73 13.66
C GLU A 384 -3.61 -5.88 15.17
N THR A 385 -4.62 -5.58 15.97
CA THR A 385 -4.54 -5.71 17.42
C THR A 385 -5.07 -7.06 17.89
N THR A 386 -4.84 -7.37 19.16
CA THR A 386 -5.37 -8.57 19.81
C THR A 386 -6.91 -8.64 19.77
N ILE A 387 -7.62 -7.51 19.65
CA ILE A 387 -9.08 -7.50 19.52
C ILE A 387 -9.50 -8.14 18.20
N GLU A 388 -8.90 -7.72 17.08
CA GLU A 388 -9.18 -8.32 15.77
C GLU A 388 -8.78 -9.80 15.76
N TRP A 389 -7.60 -10.15 16.30
CA TRP A 389 -7.15 -11.54 16.35
C TRP A 389 -8.13 -12.44 17.11
N ASN A 390 -8.59 -12.02 18.29
CA ASN A 390 -9.55 -12.78 19.08
C ASN A 390 -10.91 -12.92 18.38
N ARG A 391 -11.33 -11.89 17.63
CA ARG A 391 -12.54 -11.96 16.80
C ARG A 391 -12.41 -13.01 15.70
N THR A 392 -11.28 -13.03 15.00
CA THR A 392 -11.02 -14.06 13.98
C THR A 392 -10.95 -15.45 14.60
N ILE A 393 -10.34 -15.61 15.78
CA ILE A 393 -10.33 -16.89 16.53
C ILE A 393 -11.75 -17.35 16.85
N ALA A 394 -12.63 -16.45 17.32
CA ALA A 394 -14.02 -16.79 17.61
C ALA A 394 -14.77 -17.23 16.35
N LEU A 395 -14.57 -16.53 15.23
CA LEU A 395 -15.17 -16.89 13.94
C LEU A 395 -14.69 -18.27 13.44
N VAL A 396 -13.40 -18.58 13.55
CA VAL A 396 -12.87 -19.91 13.20
C VAL A 396 -13.58 -21.00 14.00
N LYS A 397 -13.73 -20.81 15.31
CA LYS A 397 -14.43 -21.77 16.18
C LYS A 397 -15.90 -21.92 15.81
N GLN A 398 -16.58 -20.83 15.47
CA GLN A 398 -17.98 -20.84 15.03
C GLN A 398 -18.16 -21.61 13.72
N LEU A 399 -17.31 -21.35 12.71
CA LEU A 399 -17.35 -22.03 11.41
C LEU A 399 -17.04 -23.53 11.55
N HIS A 400 -16.00 -23.87 12.32
CA HIS A 400 -15.67 -25.26 12.63
C HIS A 400 -16.84 -25.99 13.31
N GLY A 401 -17.51 -25.35 14.27
CA GLY A 401 -18.71 -25.91 14.93
C GLY A 401 -19.90 -26.13 13.99
N LYS A 402 -19.96 -25.41 12.86
CA LYS A 402 -20.93 -25.63 11.78
C LYS A 402 -20.47 -26.67 10.74
N GLY A 403 -19.29 -27.29 10.92
CA GLY A 403 -18.72 -28.24 9.96
C GLY A 403 -18.15 -27.60 8.69
N VAL A 404 -17.92 -26.29 8.70
CA VAL A 404 -17.30 -25.58 7.57
C VAL A 404 -15.80 -25.74 7.64
N GLU A 405 -15.18 -26.19 6.54
CA GLU A 405 -13.72 -26.28 6.43
C GLU A 405 -13.11 -24.86 6.43
N VAL A 406 -12.06 -24.66 7.23
CA VAL A 406 -11.38 -23.37 7.35
C VAL A 406 -9.90 -23.51 7.01
N MET A 407 -9.41 -22.62 6.14
CA MET A 407 -7.99 -22.37 5.89
C MET A 407 -7.61 -21.01 6.48
N LEU A 408 -6.44 -20.94 7.13
CA LEU A 408 -5.89 -19.68 7.63
C LEU A 408 -4.82 -19.15 6.69
N ALA A 409 -4.80 -17.83 6.49
CA ALA A 409 -3.67 -17.11 5.92
C ALA A 409 -3.12 -16.14 6.95
N VAL A 410 -1.86 -16.33 7.37
CA VAL A 410 -1.21 -15.53 8.42
C VAL A 410 -0.19 -14.59 7.80
N LEU A 411 -0.55 -13.31 7.80
CA LEU A 411 0.13 -12.24 7.07
C LEU A 411 1.16 -11.52 7.95
N GLN A 412 2.37 -11.38 7.41
CA GLN A 412 3.41 -10.52 7.98
C GLN A 412 3.22 -9.05 7.59
N ASP A 413 3.56 -8.15 8.51
CA ASP A 413 3.97 -6.78 8.19
C ASP A 413 5.50 -6.67 8.27
N ARG A 414 6.05 -5.46 8.06
CA ARG A 414 7.51 -5.29 8.20
C ARG A 414 7.99 -5.44 9.65
N GLN A 415 7.16 -5.17 10.65
CA GLN A 415 7.57 -5.36 12.05
C GLN A 415 7.75 -6.82 12.42
N ALA A 416 7.07 -7.77 11.78
CA ALA A 416 7.30 -9.19 12.00
C ALA A 416 8.78 -9.61 11.83
N LEU A 417 9.51 -8.97 10.91
CA LEU A 417 10.95 -9.18 10.70
C LEU A 417 11.84 -8.34 11.63
N LEU A 418 11.42 -7.10 11.92
CA LEU A 418 12.18 -6.18 12.77
C LEU A 418 12.06 -6.50 14.26
N GLN A 419 10.99 -7.21 14.65
CA GLN A 419 10.66 -7.61 16.01
C GLN A 419 10.25 -9.09 16.04
N PRO A 420 11.20 -10.04 15.90
CA PRO A 420 10.88 -11.46 15.74
C PRO A 420 10.05 -12.07 16.88
N ASP A 421 10.23 -11.57 18.11
CA ASP A 421 9.46 -12.03 19.27
C ASP A 421 7.96 -11.71 19.13
N SER A 422 7.62 -10.58 18.52
CA SER A 422 6.21 -10.22 18.26
C SER A 422 5.56 -11.18 17.26
N TRP A 423 6.28 -11.55 16.19
CA TRP A 423 5.83 -12.54 15.22
C TRP A 423 5.68 -13.93 15.84
N LYS A 424 6.64 -14.36 16.66
CA LYS A 424 6.56 -15.64 17.37
C LYS A 424 5.37 -15.70 18.32
N ALA A 425 5.13 -14.64 19.10
CA ALA A 425 3.99 -14.57 20.01
C ALA A 425 2.65 -14.62 19.25
N PHE A 426 2.56 -13.89 18.14
CA PHE A 426 1.38 -13.88 17.27
C PHE A 426 1.08 -15.26 16.68
N LEU A 427 2.07 -15.93 16.10
CA LEU A 427 1.89 -17.29 15.57
C LEU A 427 1.51 -18.29 16.66
N THR A 428 2.13 -18.19 17.84
CA THR A 428 1.84 -19.08 18.97
C THR A 428 0.38 -18.93 19.40
N LEU A 429 -0.11 -17.69 19.54
CA LEU A 429 -1.51 -17.41 19.89
C LEU A 429 -2.49 -18.07 18.91
N ILE A 430 -2.26 -17.93 17.61
CA ILE A 430 -3.14 -18.48 16.57
C ILE A 430 -3.13 -20.01 16.64
N VAL A 431 -1.94 -20.62 16.61
CA VAL A 431 -1.81 -22.08 16.55
C VAL A 431 -2.35 -22.75 17.82
N GLU A 432 -2.05 -22.23 19.00
CA GLU A 432 -2.57 -22.79 20.26
C GLU A 432 -4.09 -22.64 20.39
N SER A 433 -4.68 -21.62 19.76
CA SER A 433 -6.12 -21.35 19.87
C SER A 433 -6.98 -22.15 18.90
N VAL A 434 -6.50 -22.37 17.67
CA VAL A 434 -7.30 -22.90 16.56
C VAL A 434 -6.58 -23.87 15.62
N GLY A 435 -5.31 -24.23 15.88
CA GLY A 435 -4.52 -25.09 14.99
C GLY A 435 -5.16 -26.48 14.73
N ASP A 436 -5.92 -26.99 15.68
CA ASP A 436 -6.66 -28.26 15.62
C ASP A 436 -8.02 -28.15 14.91
N LYS A 437 -8.45 -26.94 14.52
CA LYS A 437 -9.78 -26.64 13.97
C LYS A 437 -9.75 -26.25 12.50
N VAL A 438 -8.56 -26.21 11.89
CA VAL A 438 -8.33 -25.70 10.54
C VAL A 438 -7.65 -26.76 9.67
N ALA A 439 -7.96 -26.75 8.37
CA ALA A 439 -7.40 -27.72 7.43
C ALA A 439 -5.92 -27.42 7.12
N HIS A 440 -5.62 -26.14 6.88
CA HIS A 440 -4.29 -25.66 6.51
C HIS A 440 -4.00 -24.28 7.12
N ILE A 441 -2.73 -24.01 7.37
CA ILE A 441 -2.22 -22.71 7.81
C ILE A 441 -1.18 -22.24 6.80
N GLU A 442 -1.54 -21.25 5.99
CA GLU A 442 -0.61 -20.54 5.11
C GLU A 442 0.18 -19.52 5.93
N ILE A 443 1.50 -19.64 5.90
CA ILE A 443 2.41 -18.71 6.57
C ILE A 443 3.05 -17.82 5.53
N THR A 444 3.11 -16.52 5.87
CA THR A 444 3.49 -15.44 4.98
C THR A 444 2.47 -15.17 3.88
N HIS A 445 2.61 -14.02 3.21
CA HIS A 445 1.72 -13.62 2.14
C HIS A 445 2.43 -12.76 1.11
N ALA A 446 2.22 -13.08 -0.17
CA ALA A 446 2.85 -12.43 -1.32
C ALA A 446 4.36 -12.22 -1.12
N SER A 447 5.06 -13.28 -0.68
CA SER A 447 6.45 -13.21 -0.19
C SER A 447 7.47 -12.71 -1.22
N ASN A 448 7.14 -12.78 -2.51
CA ASN A 448 7.93 -12.24 -3.62
C ASN A 448 7.67 -10.75 -3.94
N ARG A 449 6.84 -10.06 -3.14
CA ARG A 449 6.52 -8.64 -3.34
C ARG A 449 7.02 -7.82 -2.16
N VAL A 450 8.04 -6.98 -2.40
CA VAL A 450 8.65 -6.11 -1.38
C VAL A 450 7.68 -5.21 -0.60
N LYS A 451 6.50 -4.87 -1.16
CA LYS A 451 5.48 -4.08 -0.44
C LYS A 451 4.90 -4.83 0.76
N TRP A 452 4.97 -6.16 0.75
CA TRP A 452 4.57 -7.05 1.84
C TRP A 452 5.69 -7.28 2.87
N GLY A 453 6.75 -6.47 2.84
CA GLY A 453 7.77 -6.43 3.89
C GLY A 453 8.91 -7.44 3.74
N ILE A 454 8.87 -8.34 2.77
CA ILE A 454 9.89 -9.38 2.52
C ILE A 454 10.78 -8.98 1.33
N TRP A 455 12.10 -9.01 1.52
CA TRP A 455 13.11 -8.59 0.54
C TRP A 455 14.03 -9.72 0.05
N SER A 456 14.10 -10.85 0.76
CA SER A 456 14.92 -12.00 0.39
C SER A 456 14.31 -13.33 0.86
N SER A 457 14.84 -14.44 0.34
CA SER A 457 14.52 -15.78 0.83
C SER A 457 14.97 -15.99 2.29
N ASP A 458 16.01 -15.31 2.75
CA ASP A 458 16.47 -15.40 4.14
C ASP A 458 15.45 -14.77 5.10
N GLU A 459 14.85 -13.64 4.72
CA GLU A 459 13.75 -13.03 5.49
C GLU A 459 12.49 -13.92 5.46
N TYR A 460 12.20 -14.57 4.33
CA TYR A 460 11.14 -15.58 4.28
C TYR A 460 11.43 -16.75 5.24
N GLN A 461 12.64 -17.28 5.25
CA GLN A 461 13.06 -18.35 6.15
C GLN A 461 12.89 -17.94 7.62
N GLN A 462 13.33 -16.73 7.98
CA GLN A 462 13.19 -16.18 9.33
C GLN A 462 11.72 -16.12 9.79
N LEU A 463 10.78 -15.83 8.88
CA LEU A 463 9.34 -15.82 9.20
C LEU A 463 8.76 -17.23 9.33
N MET A 464 9.30 -18.21 8.60
CA MET A 464 8.87 -19.61 8.65
C MET A 464 9.38 -20.35 9.89
N GLU A 465 10.55 -19.98 10.43
CA GLU A 465 11.18 -20.67 11.57
C GLU A 465 10.23 -20.88 12.77
N PRO A 466 9.52 -19.86 13.30
CA PRO A 466 8.61 -20.08 14.43
C PRO A 466 7.41 -20.96 14.07
N ALA A 467 6.94 -20.93 12.82
CA ALA A 467 5.84 -21.80 12.38
C ALA A 467 6.28 -23.28 12.33
N LEU A 468 7.51 -23.54 11.89
CA LEU A 468 8.09 -24.89 11.87
C LEU A 468 8.31 -25.44 13.28
N GLU A 469 8.77 -24.60 14.22
CA GLU A 469 8.82 -24.96 15.65
C GLU A 469 7.42 -25.34 16.18
N LEU A 470 6.39 -24.58 15.82
CA LEU A 470 5.01 -24.85 16.21
C LEU A 470 4.48 -26.14 15.58
N GLN A 471 4.83 -26.45 14.32
CA GLN A 471 4.43 -27.72 13.69
C GLN A 471 5.08 -28.93 14.37
N GLN A 472 6.33 -28.82 14.82
CA GLN A 472 6.96 -29.88 15.62
C GLN A 472 6.24 -30.10 16.95
N ARG A 473 5.80 -29.02 17.61
CA ARG A 473 5.06 -29.07 18.87
C ARG A 473 3.61 -29.55 18.68
N PHE A 474 2.99 -29.23 17.56
CA PHE A 474 1.61 -29.56 17.21
C PHE A 474 1.56 -30.31 15.87
N PRO A 475 1.90 -31.61 15.82
CA PRO A 475 2.08 -32.34 14.56
C PRO A 475 0.83 -32.47 13.67
N HIS A 476 -0.35 -32.14 14.19
CA HIS A 476 -1.61 -32.15 13.45
C HIS A 476 -1.78 -30.94 12.52
N ILE A 477 -0.98 -29.88 12.68
CA ILE A 477 -1.11 -28.69 11.84
C ILE A 477 -0.44 -28.91 10.48
N HIS A 478 -1.11 -28.45 9.42
CA HIS A 478 -0.62 -28.55 8.05
C HIS A 478 -0.20 -27.17 7.53
N LEU A 479 1.11 -26.92 7.53
CA LEU A 479 1.65 -25.68 6.97
C LEU A 479 1.66 -25.74 5.44
N VAL A 480 1.23 -24.65 4.80
CA VAL A 480 1.29 -24.46 3.33
C VAL A 480 2.03 -23.17 3.00
N GLY A 481 2.67 -23.12 1.83
CA GLY A 481 3.51 -21.99 1.43
C GLY A 481 4.11 -22.19 0.03
N PRO A 482 4.91 -21.24 -0.50
CA PRO A 482 5.43 -20.03 0.14
C PRO A 482 4.55 -18.78 -0.07
N ALA A 483 3.29 -18.94 -0.48
CA ALA A 483 2.35 -17.84 -0.71
C ALA A 483 2.91 -16.74 -1.65
N CYS A 484 3.56 -17.13 -2.75
CA CYS A 484 4.01 -16.18 -3.77
C CYS A 484 2.83 -15.70 -4.62
N ILE A 485 2.93 -14.51 -5.19
CA ILE A 485 1.89 -13.91 -6.04
C ILE A 485 2.34 -13.73 -7.49
N ASP A 486 1.38 -13.82 -8.40
CA ASP A 486 1.50 -13.66 -9.85
C ASP A 486 2.38 -14.75 -10.51
N PHE A 487 2.58 -14.62 -11.83
CA PHE A 487 3.42 -15.54 -12.60
C PHE A 487 4.92 -15.26 -12.43
N GLU A 488 5.43 -15.46 -11.22
CA GLU A 488 6.85 -15.32 -10.84
C GLU A 488 7.34 -16.52 -10.04
N TYR A 489 7.88 -17.53 -10.73
CA TYR A 489 8.23 -18.80 -10.09
C TYR A 489 9.68 -18.93 -9.64
N LEU A 490 10.58 -18.02 -10.04
CA LEU A 490 11.94 -17.99 -9.50
C LEU A 490 11.96 -17.74 -7.97
N PRO A 491 11.17 -16.79 -7.44
CA PRO A 491 11.00 -16.65 -5.99
C PRO A 491 10.43 -17.90 -5.30
N VAL A 492 9.49 -18.62 -5.96
CA VAL A 492 8.92 -19.87 -5.42
C VAL A 492 10.02 -20.92 -5.24
N ILE A 493 10.87 -21.10 -6.26
CA ILE A 493 12.02 -22.02 -6.21
C ILE A 493 12.96 -21.64 -5.06
N ALA A 494 13.31 -20.35 -4.95
CA ALA A 494 14.21 -19.88 -3.90
C ALA A 494 13.63 -20.04 -2.49
N ALA A 495 12.34 -19.71 -2.29
CA ALA A 495 11.66 -19.86 -1.01
C ALA A 495 11.56 -21.34 -0.61
N LEU A 496 11.14 -22.22 -1.52
CA LEU A 496 11.15 -23.67 -1.29
C LEU A 496 12.55 -24.16 -0.95
N GLY A 497 13.59 -23.65 -1.60
CA GLY A 497 14.99 -24.00 -1.32
C GLY A 497 15.45 -23.74 0.12
N THR A 498 14.82 -22.81 0.83
CA THR A 498 15.14 -22.51 2.25
C THR A 498 14.47 -23.46 3.24
N HIS A 499 13.44 -24.20 2.82
CA HIS A 499 12.68 -25.06 3.72
C HIS A 499 13.46 -26.33 4.11
N PRO A 500 13.34 -26.83 5.35
CA PRO A 500 13.92 -28.12 5.73
C PRO A 500 13.25 -29.29 4.99
N LYS A 501 14.05 -30.27 4.55
CA LYS A 501 13.55 -31.50 3.90
C LYS A 501 12.76 -32.40 4.86
N GLY A 502 13.11 -32.41 6.14
CA GLY A 502 12.49 -33.26 7.16
C GLY A 502 11.09 -32.82 7.59
N GLN A 503 10.65 -31.64 7.17
CA GLN A 503 9.33 -31.07 7.44
C GLN A 503 8.83 -30.44 6.14
N PRO A 504 8.34 -31.21 5.15
CA PRO A 504 7.83 -30.63 3.91
C PRO A 504 6.50 -29.90 4.14
N LEU A 505 6.23 -28.87 3.34
CA LEU A 505 4.93 -28.20 3.30
C LEU A 505 3.85 -29.17 2.81
N ALA A 506 2.65 -29.07 3.39
CA ALA A 506 1.51 -29.93 3.07
C ALA A 506 0.91 -29.65 1.68
N ALA A 507 1.12 -28.44 1.15
CA ALA A 507 0.79 -28.03 -0.21
C ALA A 507 1.60 -26.78 -0.59
N LEU A 508 1.78 -26.59 -1.89
CA LEU A 508 2.32 -25.35 -2.45
C LEU A 508 1.17 -24.35 -2.57
N SER A 509 1.18 -23.32 -1.74
CA SER A 509 0.19 -22.26 -1.82
C SER A 509 0.67 -21.08 -2.67
N HIS A 510 -0.23 -20.51 -3.48
CA HIS A 510 0.10 -19.45 -4.43
C HIS A 510 -1.10 -18.53 -4.70
N LEU A 511 -0.83 -17.24 -4.91
CA LEU A 511 -1.81 -16.24 -5.28
C LEU A 511 -1.78 -16.06 -6.80
N LEU A 512 -2.57 -16.87 -7.52
CA LEU A 512 -2.44 -17.05 -8.97
C LEU A 512 -3.40 -16.16 -9.76
N TYR A 513 -3.02 -14.90 -9.93
CA TYR A 513 -3.74 -13.94 -10.76
C TYR A 513 -3.47 -14.10 -12.27
N VAL A 514 -4.38 -13.59 -13.09
CA VAL A 514 -4.25 -13.55 -14.56
C VAL A 514 -3.45 -12.33 -15.07
N ASP A 515 -2.82 -11.57 -14.17
CA ASP A 515 -1.91 -10.46 -14.50
C ASP A 515 -2.51 -9.36 -15.40
N ARG A 516 -3.81 -9.06 -15.23
CA ARG A 516 -4.58 -8.05 -15.98
C ARG A 516 -4.66 -8.33 -17.48
N ARG A 517 -4.94 -9.58 -17.82
CA ARG A 517 -5.09 -10.07 -19.20
C ARG A 517 -6.55 -10.33 -19.61
N GLY A 518 -7.52 -9.82 -18.86
CA GLY A 518 -8.93 -10.14 -19.07
C GLY A 518 -9.21 -11.60 -18.74
N ALA A 519 -9.70 -12.36 -19.72
CA ALA A 519 -10.08 -13.76 -19.57
C ALA A 519 -8.94 -14.69 -19.11
N PRO A 520 -9.24 -15.78 -18.36
CA PRO A 520 -8.22 -16.72 -17.87
C PRO A 520 -7.45 -17.48 -18.96
N GLU A 521 -7.98 -17.58 -20.17
CA GLU A 521 -7.36 -18.21 -21.34
C GLU A 521 -6.38 -17.27 -22.05
N SER A 522 -6.42 -15.96 -21.75
CA SER A 522 -5.49 -15.00 -22.32
C SER A 522 -4.05 -15.31 -21.90
N THR A 523 -3.14 -15.32 -22.87
CA THR A 523 -1.76 -15.75 -22.63
C THR A 523 -0.84 -14.61 -22.18
N GLN A 524 0.04 -14.92 -21.23
CA GLN A 524 1.22 -14.13 -20.89
C GLN A 524 2.44 -14.66 -21.65
N GLY A 525 3.22 -13.74 -22.25
CA GLY A 525 4.39 -14.13 -23.05
C GLY A 525 4.04 -15.02 -24.25
N HIS A 526 2.81 -14.89 -24.78
CA HIS A 526 2.25 -15.66 -25.91
C HIS A 526 2.06 -17.16 -25.67
N LYS A 527 2.35 -17.69 -24.47
CA LYS A 527 2.34 -19.14 -24.21
C LYS A 527 1.63 -19.57 -22.93
N PHE A 528 1.51 -18.69 -21.93
CA PHE A 528 1.07 -19.08 -20.60
C PHE A 528 -0.31 -18.49 -20.27
N SER A 529 -1.37 -19.26 -20.51
CA SER A 529 -2.70 -18.99 -19.94
C SER A 529 -2.79 -19.54 -18.51
N THR A 530 -3.95 -19.42 -17.87
CA THR A 530 -4.20 -20.01 -16.54
C THR A 530 -3.90 -21.51 -16.50
N LEU A 531 -4.18 -22.25 -17.57
CA LEU A 531 -3.89 -23.69 -17.64
C LEU A 531 -2.40 -23.98 -17.55
N GLU A 532 -1.60 -23.37 -18.43
CA GLU A 532 -0.15 -23.60 -18.46
C GLU A 532 0.53 -23.07 -17.19
N LYS A 533 0.04 -21.96 -16.63
CA LYS A 533 0.52 -21.43 -15.34
C LYS A 533 0.28 -22.46 -14.22
N SER A 534 -0.91 -23.06 -14.17
CA SER A 534 -1.28 -24.08 -13.16
C SER A 534 -0.45 -25.36 -13.32
N ALA A 535 -0.28 -25.85 -14.54
CA ALA A 535 0.55 -27.03 -14.82
C ALA A 535 2.02 -26.80 -14.43
N LEU A 536 2.56 -25.61 -14.68
CA LEU A 536 3.93 -25.27 -14.28
C LEU A 536 4.07 -25.11 -12.76
N LEU A 537 3.03 -24.63 -12.07
CA LEU A 537 2.98 -24.58 -10.61
C LEU A 537 2.97 -25.99 -9.99
N LYS A 538 2.13 -26.89 -10.52
CA LYS A 538 2.12 -28.32 -10.16
C LYS A 538 3.48 -28.99 -10.41
N ALA A 539 4.14 -28.65 -11.52
CA ALA A 539 5.49 -29.14 -11.81
C ALA A 539 6.53 -28.71 -10.76
N LEU A 540 6.38 -27.52 -10.17
CA LEU A 540 7.25 -27.04 -9.09
C LEU A 540 7.02 -27.82 -7.79
N ALA A 541 5.76 -28.07 -7.43
CA ALA A 541 5.42 -28.91 -6.28
C ALA A 541 5.99 -30.32 -6.44
N GLN A 542 5.84 -30.95 -7.60
CA GLN A 542 6.43 -32.26 -7.91
C GLN A 542 7.96 -32.28 -7.98
N TRP A 543 8.57 -31.14 -8.29
CA TRP A 543 10.03 -31.02 -8.39
C TRP A 543 10.68 -30.90 -7.02
N SER A 544 10.05 -30.18 -6.09
CA SER A 544 10.59 -29.92 -4.76
C SER A 544 10.42 -31.12 -3.84
N ASP A 545 11.47 -31.53 -3.15
CA ASP A 545 11.43 -32.52 -2.06
C ASP A 545 11.02 -31.90 -0.71
N ARG A 546 10.56 -30.65 -0.72
CA ARG A 546 10.19 -29.87 0.47
C ARG A 546 8.71 -29.44 0.46
N CYS A 547 7.95 -29.94 -0.49
CA CYS A 547 6.53 -29.66 -0.61
C CYS A 547 5.83 -30.91 -1.14
N ALA A 548 4.62 -31.19 -0.65
CA ALA A 548 3.78 -32.24 -1.20
C ALA A 548 3.37 -31.91 -2.64
N ASP A 549 3.00 -32.94 -3.41
CA ASP A 549 2.42 -32.79 -4.74
C ASP A 549 0.96 -32.31 -4.67
N LYS A 550 0.74 -31.12 -4.09
CA LYS A 550 -0.56 -30.45 -3.95
C LYS A 550 -0.37 -28.95 -4.12
N ILE A 551 -1.34 -28.30 -4.75
CA ILE A 551 -1.42 -26.88 -5.04
C ILE A 551 -2.70 -26.31 -4.44
N ILE A 552 -2.56 -25.24 -3.68
CA ILE A 552 -3.69 -24.42 -3.23
C ILE A 552 -3.54 -23.03 -3.84
N VAL A 553 -4.55 -22.59 -4.59
CA VAL A 553 -4.65 -21.19 -4.97
C VAL A 553 -5.35 -20.46 -3.83
N SER A 554 -4.58 -19.84 -2.94
CA SER A 554 -5.10 -19.19 -1.73
C SER A 554 -5.70 -17.81 -2.02
N GLU A 555 -5.45 -17.24 -3.20
CA GLU A 555 -6.03 -15.96 -3.61
C GLU A 555 -6.09 -15.81 -5.13
N VAL A 556 -7.25 -15.40 -5.62
CA VAL A 556 -7.46 -14.88 -6.96
C VAL A 556 -8.74 -14.03 -6.99
N ASN A 557 -8.75 -12.98 -7.83
CA ASN A 557 -9.94 -12.23 -8.21
C ASN A 557 -9.71 -11.38 -9.47
N TRP A 558 -10.73 -10.61 -9.84
CA TRP A 558 -10.59 -9.47 -10.75
C TRP A 558 -10.97 -8.18 -10.03
N PRO A 559 -10.27 -7.07 -10.31
CA PRO A 559 -10.74 -5.75 -9.94
C PRO A 559 -11.96 -5.38 -10.77
N VAL A 560 -12.92 -4.72 -10.14
CA VAL A 560 -14.15 -4.22 -10.76
C VAL A 560 -13.92 -2.80 -11.29
N LYS A 561 -14.37 -2.51 -12.51
CA LYS A 561 -14.31 -1.16 -13.10
C LYS A 561 -15.14 -0.16 -12.28
N HIS A 562 -14.79 1.12 -12.34
CA HIS A 562 -15.58 2.21 -11.72
C HIS A 562 -15.57 2.23 -10.18
N THR A 563 -14.58 1.61 -9.57
CA THR A 563 -14.43 1.54 -8.09
C THR A 563 -13.28 2.41 -7.55
N GLY A 564 -12.57 3.13 -8.41
CA GLY A 564 -11.58 4.15 -8.04
C GLY A 564 -10.50 3.66 -7.08
N ILE A 565 -10.27 4.39 -5.98
CA ILE A 565 -9.28 4.05 -4.95
C ILE A 565 -9.54 2.75 -4.17
N TRP A 566 -10.73 2.16 -4.29
CA TRP A 566 -11.07 0.87 -3.67
C TRP A 566 -10.59 -0.32 -4.51
N SER A 567 -10.28 -0.09 -5.79
CA SER A 567 -9.61 -1.09 -6.61
C SER A 567 -8.17 -1.31 -6.12
N PRO A 568 -7.69 -2.57 -6.02
CA PRO A 568 -6.31 -2.86 -5.68
C PRO A 568 -5.32 -2.32 -6.72
N ILE A 569 -5.80 -2.00 -7.92
CA ILE A 569 -5.02 -1.32 -8.95
C ILE A 569 -5.10 0.19 -8.79
N GLY A 570 -6.25 0.74 -8.42
CA GLY A 570 -6.50 2.19 -8.33
C GLY A 570 -5.95 2.87 -7.06
N CYS A 571 -5.64 2.11 -6.02
CA CYS A 571 -5.10 2.63 -4.77
C CYS A 571 -3.62 3.14 -4.91
N PRO A 572 -3.18 4.06 -4.04
CA PRO A 572 -3.98 4.81 -3.06
C PRO A 572 -4.58 6.07 -3.69
N TYR A 573 -4.33 6.30 -4.98
CA TYR A 573 -4.60 7.54 -5.67
C TYR A 573 -4.85 7.30 -7.16
N GLU A 574 -5.98 7.84 -7.65
CA GLU A 574 -6.38 7.74 -9.04
C GLU A 574 -5.54 8.64 -9.96
N THR A 575 -4.52 8.03 -10.56
CA THR A 575 -3.67 8.70 -11.54
C THR A 575 -4.50 9.27 -12.70
N PRO A 576 -4.05 10.35 -13.36
CA PRO A 576 -4.75 10.91 -14.52
C PRO A 576 -5.02 9.86 -15.61
N LYS A 577 -4.09 8.91 -15.80
CA LYS A 577 -4.30 7.76 -16.70
C LYS A 577 -5.53 6.94 -16.30
N TRP A 578 -5.67 6.57 -15.02
CA TRP A 578 -6.78 5.72 -14.58
C TRP A 578 -8.12 6.44 -14.56
N ARG A 579 -8.14 7.76 -14.37
CA ARG A 579 -9.36 8.54 -14.56
C ARG A 579 -9.84 8.55 -16.02
N ARG A 580 -8.93 8.43 -16.99
CA ARG A 580 -9.26 8.31 -18.42
C ARG A 580 -9.64 6.88 -18.80
N GLU A 581 -8.88 5.91 -18.31
CA GLU A 581 -9.05 4.48 -18.61
C GLU A 581 -9.11 3.69 -17.30
N GLN A 582 -10.32 3.46 -16.81
CA GLN A 582 -10.54 2.74 -15.56
C GLN A 582 -10.13 1.27 -15.69
N PRO A 583 -9.18 0.79 -14.88
CA PRO A 583 -8.75 -0.60 -14.91
C PRO A 583 -9.82 -1.50 -14.28
N GLY A 584 -9.77 -2.79 -14.62
CA GLY A 584 -10.68 -3.81 -14.09
C GLY A 584 -11.62 -4.37 -15.16
N GLU A 585 -12.54 -5.22 -14.72
CA GLU A 585 -13.56 -5.85 -15.54
C GLU A 585 -14.95 -5.33 -15.16
N ASN A 586 -15.90 -5.42 -16.10
CA ASN A 586 -17.30 -5.19 -15.77
C ASN A 586 -17.88 -6.41 -15.03
N ASP A 587 -19.02 -6.25 -14.37
CA ASP A 587 -19.60 -7.31 -13.53
C ASP A 587 -19.94 -8.60 -14.30
N ASP A 588 -20.33 -8.51 -15.57
CA ASP A 588 -20.64 -9.68 -16.40
C ASP A 588 -19.38 -10.45 -16.81
N ASP A 589 -18.34 -9.75 -17.25
CA ASP A 589 -17.04 -10.35 -17.58
C ASP A 589 -16.41 -10.96 -16.32
N TYR A 590 -16.49 -10.27 -15.17
CA TYR A 590 -16.02 -10.80 -13.90
C TYR A 590 -16.72 -12.13 -13.56
N ALA A 591 -18.05 -12.19 -13.63
CA ALA A 591 -18.80 -13.42 -13.39
C ALA A 591 -18.37 -14.56 -14.35
N ASN A 592 -18.22 -14.26 -15.64
CA ASN A 592 -17.79 -15.25 -16.64
C ASN A 592 -16.37 -15.74 -16.38
N TYR A 593 -15.43 -14.83 -16.15
CA TYR A 593 -14.03 -15.16 -15.92
C TYR A 593 -13.83 -15.95 -14.64
N MET A 594 -14.62 -15.66 -13.60
CA MET A 594 -14.58 -16.41 -12.36
C MET A 594 -14.91 -17.89 -12.56
N LEU A 595 -16.07 -18.18 -13.17
CA LEU A 595 -16.48 -19.56 -13.41
C LEU A 595 -15.46 -20.29 -14.30
N ARG A 596 -15.00 -19.64 -15.37
CA ARG A 596 -13.99 -20.19 -16.29
C ARG A 596 -12.68 -20.49 -15.57
N TYR A 597 -12.23 -19.61 -14.67
CA TYR A 597 -11.01 -19.82 -13.89
C TYR A 597 -11.11 -21.07 -13.00
N TYR A 598 -12.19 -21.20 -12.23
CA TYR A 598 -12.41 -22.39 -11.39
C TYR A 598 -12.38 -23.67 -12.22
N LEU A 599 -13.11 -23.67 -13.34
CA LEU A 599 -13.23 -24.84 -14.22
C LEU A 599 -11.89 -25.19 -14.90
N ILE A 600 -11.14 -24.20 -15.39
CA ILE A 600 -9.84 -24.42 -16.02
C ILE A 600 -8.83 -24.96 -15.00
N THR A 601 -8.77 -24.37 -13.81
CA THR A 601 -7.79 -24.76 -12.79
C THR A 601 -8.11 -26.12 -12.18
N LEU A 602 -9.32 -26.30 -11.65
CA LEU A 602 -9.70 -27.52 -10.93
C LEU A 602 -9.83 -28.72 -11.87
N CYS A 603 -10.56 -28.59 -12.98
CA CYS A 603 -10.79 -29.72 -13.90
C CYS A 603 -9.54 -30.09 -14.71
N SER A 604 -8.51 -29.24 -14.76
CA SER A 604 -7.24 -29.64 -15.35
C SER A 604 -6.54 -30.75 -14.56
N GLY A 605 -6.86 -30.91 -13.27
CA GLY A 605 -6.21 -31.83 -12.34
C GLY A 605 -4.94 -31.26 -11.70
N HIS A 606 -4.59 -29.99 -11.96
CA HIS A 606 -3.36 -29.36 -11.46
C HIS A 606 -3.51 -28.66 -10.11
N VAL A 607 -4.74 -28.32 -9.72
CA VAL A 607 -5.03 -27.54 -8.50
C VAL A 607 -6.04 -28.26 -7.61
N GLU A 608 -5.73 -28.34 -6.32
CA GLU A 608 -6.54 -29.04 -5.33
C GLU A 608 -7.68 -28.17 -4.83
N GLN A 609 -7.41 -26.90 -4.53
CA GLN A 609 -8.38 -25.97 -3.97
C GLN A 609 -8.11 -24.55 -4.45
N VAL A 610 -9.16 -23.77 -4.67
CA VAL A 610 -9.09 -22.36 -5.08
C VAL A 610 -9.97 -21.52 -4.16
N PHE A 611 -9.40 -20.50 -3.52
CA PHE A 611 -10.10 -19.54 -2.69
C PHE A 611 -10.28 -18.20 -3.43
N TRP A 612 -11.53 -17.76 -3.56
CA TRP A 612 -11.80 -16.44 -4.11
C TRP A 612 -11.52 -15.34 -3.09
N TRP A 613 -10.86 -14.26 -3.52
CA TRP A 613 -10.63 -13.09 -2.69
C TRP A 613 -11.48 -11.92 -3.15
N ARG A 614 -12.55 -11.54 -2.46
CA ARG A 614 -13.17 -12.13 -1.28
C ARG A 614 -14.69 -11.96 -1.40
N LEU A 615 -15.45 -12.40 -0.41
CA LEU A 615 -16.91 -12.33 -0.47
C LEU A 615 -17.41 -10.89 -0.64
N SER A 616 -17.14 -9.99 0.31
CA SER A 616 -17.60 -8.61 0.25
C SER A 616 -16.44 -7.61 0.15
N ALA A 617 -16.43 -6.82 -0.93
CA ALA A 617 -15.53 -5.68 -1.15
C ALA A 617 -16.00 -4.87 -2.37
N HIS A 618 -16.05 -3.55 -2.26
CA HIS A 618 -16.49 -2.67 -3.35
C HIS A 618 -15.63 -2.84 -4.60
N GLY A 619 -14.31 -2.86 -4.45
CA GLY A 619 -13.37 -2.83 -5.57
C GLY A 619 -13.16 -4.14 -6.34
N TYR A 620 -13.56 -5.28 -5.77
CA TYR A 620 -13.15 -6.61 -6.26
C TYR A 620 -13.95 -7.79 -5.66
N GLY A 621 -14.85 -7.56 -4.71
CA GLY A 621 -15.62 -8.62 -4.06
C GLY A 621 -16.77 -9.13 -4.94
N LEU A 622 -17.36 -10.26 -4.53
CA LEU A 622 -18.59 -10.79 -5.14
C LEU A 622 -19.83 -10.00 -4.71
N VAL A 623 -19.70 -9.24 -3.62
CA VAL A 623 -20.74 -8.43 -2.99
C VAL A 623 -20.18 -7.04 -2.71
N ASP A 624 -20.97 -6.00 -2.97
CA ASP A 624 -20.56 -4.61 -2.79
C ASP A 624 -20.87 -4.12 -1.36
N ASP A 625 -19.83 -4.03 -0.53
CA ASP A 625 -19.92 -3.57 0.87
C ASP A 625 -20.22 -2.08 1.03
N ARG A 626 -20.12 -1.29 -0.05
CA ARG A 626 -20.49 0.14 -0.05
C ARG A 626 -21.88 0.40 -0.61
N ASP A 627 -22.51 -0.62 -1.19
CA ASP A 627 -23.88 -0.57 -1.70
C ASP A 627 -24.76 -1.58 -0.95
N ASN A 628 -24.84 -1.41 0.38
CA ASN A 628 -25.67 -2.23 1.28
C ASN A 628 -25.48 -3.75 1.12
N PHE A 629 -24.25 -4.20 0.86
CA PHE A 629 -23.95 -5.61 0.59
C PHE A 629 -24.76 -6.20 -0.58
N THR A 630 -24.95 -5.41 -1.65
CA THR A 630 -25.64 -5.87 -2.86
C THR A 630 -24.83 -6.94 -3.59
N PRO A 631 -25.39 -8.15 -3.83
CA PRO A 631 -24.69 -9.19 -4.59
C PRO A 631 -24.50 -8.82 -6.05
N ARG A 632 -23.29 -9.05 -6.58
CA ARG A 632 -22.98 -8.88 -8.01
C ARG A 632 -23.43 -10.11 -8.81
N PRO A 633 -23.54 -10.01 -10.15
CA PRO A 633 -23.75 -11.17 -11.02
C PRO A 633 -22.83 -12.36 -10.74
N ALA A 634 -21.58 -12.09 -10.35
CA ALA A 634 -20.61 -13.12 -9.97
C ALA A 634 -21.07 -13.96 -8.78
N PHE A 635 -21.65 -13.34 -7.73
CA PHE A 635 -22.18 -14.06 -6.56
C PHE A 635 -23.24 -15.10 -6.97
N HIS A 636 -24.23 -14.69 -7.76
CA HIS A 636 -25.30 -15.57 -8.21
C HIS A 636 -24.78 -16.70 -9.12
N ALA A 637 -23.84 -16.38 -10.00
CA ALA A 637 -23.18 -17.36 -10.85
C ALA A 637 -22.42 -18.42 -10.02
N LEU A 638 -21.73 -18.01 -8.95
CA LEU A 638 -21.03 -18.93 -8.05
C LEU A 638 -21.98 -19.83 -7.26
N VAL A 639 -23.07 -19.26 -6.70
CA VAL A 639 -24.12 -20.03 -6.02
C VAL A 639 -24.66 -21.11 -6.95
N GLN A 640 -24.94 -20.76 -8.20
CA GLN A 640 -25.44 -21.72 -9.19
C GLN A 640 -24.40 -22.79 -9.55
N LEU A 641 -23.12 -22.42 -9.68
CA LEU A 641 -22.03 -23.37 -9.94
C LEU A 641 -21.92 -24.39 -8.79
N LEU A 642 -21.87 -23.92 -7.55
CA LEU A 642 -21.80 -24.76 -6.36
C LEU A 642 -23.00 -25.70 -6.26
N LYS A 643 -24.20 -25.19 -6.55
CA LYS A 643 -25.44 -25.99 -6.56
C LYS A 643 -25.42 -27.11 -7.60
N LEU A 644 -24.92 -26.86 -8.80
CA LEU A 644 -24.96 -27.83 -9.91
C LEU A 644 -23.79 -28.80 -9.90
N ILE A 645 -22.57 -28.31 -9.67
CA ILE A 645 -21.34 -29.11 -9.81
C ILE A 645 -20.45 -29.10 -8.59
N GLY A 646 -20.80 -28.40 -7.51
CA GLY A 646 -19.95 -28.29 -6.31
C GLY A 646 -19.70 -29.61 -5.58
N ASN A 647 -20.57 -30.60 -5.76
CA ASN A 647 -20.40 -31.98 -5.26
C ASN A 647 -20.30 -33.01 -6.40
N ALA A 648 -20.20 -32.56 -7.67
CA ALA A 648 -20.14 -33.45 -8.82
C ALA A 648 -18.70 -33.93 -9.05
N THR A 649 -18.55 -35.01 -9.81
CA THR A 649 -17.24 -35.46 -10.30
C THR A 649 -17.05 -35.00 -11.73
N PHE A 650 -16.05 -34.14 -11.98
CA PHE A 650 -15.56 -33.89 -13.34
C PHE A 650 -15.04 -35.20 -13.92
N THR A 651 -15.48 -35.56 -15.14
CA THR A 651 -15.09 -36.81 -15.79
C THR A 651 -14.02 -36.59 -16.85
N ARG A 652 -14.26 -35.64 -17.76
CA ARG A 652 -13.40 -35.36 -18.93
C ARG A 652 -13.77 -34.04 -19.62
N LYS A 653 -12.82 -33.52 -20.40
CA LYS A 653 -13.09 -32.49 -21.42
C LYS A 653 -13.55 -33.17 -22.71
N LEU A 654 -14.68 -32.73 -23.28
CA LEU A 654 -15.19 -33.25 -24.55
C LEU A 654 -14.33 -32.78 -25.73
N THR A 655 -14.27 -33.58 -26.79
CA THR A 655 -13.59 -33.21 -28.03
C THR A 655 -14.41 -32.17 -28.78
N THR A 656 -13.95 -30.92 -28.71
CA THR A 656 -14.55 -29.75 -29.35
C THR A 656 -13.47 -28.92 -30.09
N PRO A 657 -13.86 -27.99 -30.98
CA PRO A 657 -12.92 -27.00 -31.50
C PRO A 657 -12.15 -26.29 -30.38
N ASN A 658 -10.90 -25.89 -30.65
CA ASN A 658 -10.00 -25.36 -29.62
C ASN A 658 -10.53 -24.14 -28.84
N ASN A 659 -11.40 -23.34 -29.47
CA ASN A 659 -12.02 -22.17 -28.85
C ASN A 659 -13.29 -22.50 -28.05
N ILE A 660 -13.78 -23.74 -28.07
CA ILE A 660 -14.95 -24.20 -27.31
C ILE A 660 -14.45 -25.08 -26.18
N TYR A 661 -14.78 -24.70 -24.95
CA TYR A 661 -14.63 -25.56 -23.78
C TYR A 661 -15.96 -26.25 -23.53
N ALA A 662 -15.92 -27.56 -23.28
CA ALA A 662 -17.05 -28.37 -22.87
C ALA A 662 -16.55 -29.41 -21.87
N LEU A 663 -16.89 -29.22 -20.60
CA LEU A 663 -16.44 -30.05 -19.49
C LEU A 663 -17.61 -30.88 -18.96
N GLU A 664 -17.45 -32.19 -18.93
CA GLU A 664 -18.48 -33.14 -18.52
C GLU A 664 -18.33 -33.48 -17.02
N PHE A 665 -19.46 -33.49 -16.32
CA PHE A 665 -19.58 -33.78 -14.90
C PHE A 665 -20.66 -34.85 -14.68
N ASP A 666 -20.37 -35.73 -13.73
CA ASP A 666 -21.32 -36.69 -13.17
C ASP A 666 -21.85 -36.14 -11.84
N ALA A 667 -23.14 -35.81 -11.81
CA ALA A 667 -23.83 -35.17 -10.70
C ALA A 667 -25.01 -36.04 -10.26
N ASP A 668 -24.70 -37.14 -9.57
CA ASP A 668 -25.63 -38.16 -9.08
C ASP A 668 -26.62 -38.69 -10.15
N ASP A 669 -27.79 -38.05 -10.29
CA ASP A 669 -28.85 -38.46 -11.20
C ASP A 669 -28.78 -37.79 -12.58
N LYS A 670 -27.77 -36.94 -12.82
CA LYS A 670 -27.63 -36.12 -14.02
C LYS A 670 -26.21 -36.07 -14.54
N LYS A 671 -26.10 -36.00 -15.86
CA LYS A 671 -24.88 -35.51 -16.53
C LYS A 671 -25.03 -34.03 -16.82
N ILE A 672 -24.00 -33.27 -16.48
CA ILE A 672 -23.94 -31.83 -16.72
C ILE A 672 -22.71 -31.54 -17.56
N VAL A 673 -22.90 -30.83 -18.68
CA VAL A 673 -21.80 -30.29 -19.47
C VAL A 673 -21.78 -28.78 -19.29
N VAL A 674 -20.68 -28.24 -18.79
CA VAL A 674 -20.44 -26.79 -18.74
C VAL A 674 -19.70 -26.37 -19.99
N ALA A 675 -20.26 -25.44 -20.76
CA ALA A 675 -19.69 -25.04 -22.04
C ALA A 675 -19.59 -23.52 -22.23
N TRP A 676 -18.51 -23.06 -22.86
CA TRP A 676 -18.28 -21.66 -23.22
C TRP A 676 -17.29 -21.52 -24.39
N THR A 677 -17.23 -20.34 -24.99
CA THR A 677 -16.20 -19.98 -25.99
C THR A 677 -15.10 -19.10 -25.36
N SER A 678 -13.85 -19.31 -25.76
CA SER A 678 -12.70 -18.57 -25.22
C SER A 678 -12.40 -17.25 -25.94
N ASP A 679 -12.99 -17.03 -27.12
CA ASP A 679 -12.71 -15.91 -28.04
C ASP A 679 -13.90 -14.95 -28.20
N ASN A 680 -14.88 -15.02 -27.30
CA ASN A 680 -16.13 -14.25 -27.34
C ASN A 680 -17.01 -14.48 -28.57
N THR A 681 -16.72 -15.50 -29.39
CA THR A 681 -17.58 -15.87 -30.52
C THR A 681 -18.84 -16.57 -30.01
N THR A 682 -19.95 -16.38 -30.72
CA THR A 682 -21.18 -17.15 -30.47
C THR A 682 -21.29 -18.25 -31.51
N THR A 683 -21.44 -19.50 -31.06
CA THR A 683 -21.51 -20.67 -31.93
C THR A 683 -22.68 -21.57 -31.54
N LYS A 684 -23.14 -22.43 -32.45
CA LYS A 684 -24.14 -23.46 -32.12
C LYS A 684 -23.53 -24.52 -31.22
N ILE A 685 -24.32 -25.10 -30.32
CA ILE A 685 -23.88 -26.25 -29.52
C ILE A 685 -23.48 -27.39 -30.48
N PRO A 686 -22.26 -27.95 -30.35
CA PRO A 686 -21.85 -29.09 -31.16
C PRO A 686 -22.83 -30.26 -31.03
N SER A 687 -23.18 -30.90 -32.15
CA SER A 687 -24.12 -32.04 -32.18
C SER A 687 -23.63 -33.27 -31.41
N SER A 688 -22.33 -33.32 -31.07
CA SER A 688 -21.73 -34.35 -30.23
C SER A 688 -22.08 -34.21 -28.75
N ILE A 689 -22.63 -33.07 -28.31
CA ILE A 689 -23.03 -32.83 -26.93
C ILE A 689 -24.53 -33.12 -26.79
N ASP A 690 -24.85 -34.14 -26.00
CA ASP A 690 -26.22 -34.56 -25.72
C ASP A 690 -26.77 -33.84 -24.49
N TYR A 691 -27.98 -33.27 -24.60
CA TYR A 691 -28.61 -32.48 -23.56
C TYR A 691 -30.14 -32.47 -23.70
N GLU A 692 -30.84 -32.33 -22.57
CA GLU A 692 -32.30 -32.19 -22.50
C GLU A 692 -32.72 -30.76 -22.14
N LYS A 693 -31.89 -30.06 -21.35
CA LYS A 693 -32.16 -28.71 -20.86
C LYS A 693 -30.91 -27.83 -20.92
N ILE A 694 -31.09 -26.57 -21.30
CA ILE A 694 -30.05 -25.54 -21.30
C ILE A 694 -30.35 -24.53 -20.20
N LEU A 695 -29.38 -24.25 -19.36
CA LEU A 695 -29.43 -23.18 -18.36
C LEU A 695 -28.31 -22.16 -18.62
N ASP A 696 -28.60 -20.87 -18.41
CA ASP A 696 -27.57 -19.84 -18.36
C ASP A 696 -26.71 -19.97 -17.09
N ARG A 697 -25.64 -19.16 -16.99
CA ARG A 697 -24.73 -19.16 -15.83
C ARG A 697 -25.43 -18.94 -14.48
N ASN A 698 -26.61 -18.32 -14.48
CA ASN A 698 -27.41 -17.99 -13.30
C ASN A 698 -28.51 -19.04 -13.03
N GLY A 699 -28.60 -20.10 -13.83
CA GLY A 699 -29.58 -21.18 -13.67
C GLY A 699 -30.93 -20.93 -14.34
N LYS A 700 -31.07 -19.88 -15.16
CA LYS A 700 -32.31 -19.61 -15.91
C LYS A 700 -32.36 -20.43 -17.19
N PRO A 701 -33.50 -21.06 -17.54
CA PRO A 701 -33.64 -21.80 -18.79
C PRO A 701 -33.39 -20.92 -20.02
N LEU A 702 -32.64 -21.44 -20.99
CA LEU A 702 -32.42 -20.80 -22.29
C LEU A 702 -33.19 -21.54 -23.39
N THR A 703 -33.84 -20.79 -24.27
CA THR A 703 -34.53 -21.33 -25.46
C THR A 703 -33.61 -21.44 -26.67
N THR A 704 -32.51 -20.68 -26.69
CA THR A 704 -31.57 -20.62 -27.80
C THR A 704 -30.40 -21.57 -27.57
N ALA A 705 -30.16 -22.49 -28.50
CA ALA A 705 -29.10 -23.49 -28.44
C ALA A 705 -27.73 -22.95 -28.92
N THR A 706 -27.18 -21.96 -28.23
CA THR A 706 -25.90 -21.31 -28.57
C THR A 706 -24.94 -21.24 -27.39
N ILE A 707 -23.64 -21.36 -27.67
CA ILE A 707 -22.53 -21.19 -26.73
C ILE A 707 -21.88 -19.83 -26.99
N SER A 708 -21.57 -19.09 -25.93
CA SER A 708 -20.86 -17.80 -25.96
C SER A 708 -19.76 -17.77 -24.89
N ALA A 709 -19.13 -16.62 -24.65
CA ALA A 709 -18.17 -16.46 -23.56
C ALA A 709 -18.75 -16.63 -22.16
N ALA A 710 -20.08 -16.49 -22.01
CA ALA A 710 -20.78 -16.80 -20.79
C ALA A 710 -20.97 -18.32 -20.67
N PRO A 711 -20.51 -18.96 -19.58
CA PRO A 711 -20.75 -20.38 -19.36
C PRO A 711 -22.23 -20.71 -19.33
N ILE A 712 -22.60 -21.83 -19.97
CA ILE A 712 -23.93 -22.43 -19.91
C ILE A 712 -23.85 -23.84 -19.34
N TYR A 713 -24.95 -24.31 -18.75
CA TYR A 713 -25.09 -25.68 -18.26
C TYR A 713 -26.04 -26.46 -19.17
N LEU A 714 -25.52 -27.54 -19.76
CA LEU A 714 -26.27 -28.48 -20.57
C LEU A 714 -26.55 -29.72 -19.73
N CYS A 715 -27.81 -29.91 -19.34
CA CYS A 715 -28.21 -30.95 -18.40
C CYS A 715 -28.90 -32.10 -19.14
N LYS A 716 -28.56 -33.34 -18.77
CA LYS A 716 -29.22 -34.56 -19.23
C LYS A 716 -29.51 -35.46 -18.04
N ASN A 717 -30.77 -35.87 -17.85
CA ASN A 717 -31.10 -36.82 -16.80
C ASN A 717 -30.58 -38.22 -17.16
N LEU A 718 -30.01 -38.91 -16.18
CA LEU A 718 -29.73 -40.33 -16.30
C LEU A 718 -31.03 -41.06 -15.99
N LYS A 719 -31.65 -41.67 -17.00
CA LYS A 719 -32.78 -42.58 -16.76
C LYS A 719 -32.25 -43.74 -15.92
N HIS A 720 -32.68 -43.85 -14.67
CA HIS A 720 -32.51 -45.09 -13.92
C HIS A 720 -33.22 -46.21 -14.71
N PRO A 721 -32.55 -47.34 -14.99
CA PRO A 721 -33.18 -48.48 -15.65
C PRO A 721 -34.34 -49.04 -14.82
#